data_AF-A0A373I815-F1
#
_entry.id   AF-A0A373I815-F1
#
_cell.length_a   1.000
_cell.length_b   1.000
_cell.length_c   1.000
_cell.angle_alpha   90.00
_cell.angle_beta   90.00
_cell.angle_gamma   90.00
#
_symmetry.space_group_name_H-M   'P 1'
#
loop_
_entity.id
_entity.type
_entity.pdbx_description
1 polymer ?
#
loop_
_entity_poly.entity_id
_entity_poly.type
_entity_poly.pdbx_seq_one_letter_code
_entity_poly.pdbx_strand_id
1 'polypeptide(L)'
;MADENVRKAQKYLNSMYGHRSEWVKLDEDGMTGTGTCKGIIRAFQIENGISPVTGTVGNITLNKMRSLSDISKMNANDPGNPNVCILQCALFVKGYNAGGITGVYYTTGVNAVKQYQSDAGLPVTGIIDWKVWMGLVSINWFKKTNDGDKMIVKIQQQLNADWSDIIGVGPCDGIVSRFTSYALIAALQAAEGIYTSFIGSIDKRNFGDQTVAKFPGVLKQGKNGSYVKYNKLVQYGLYLNGYDAGRFDGNFDSSTKSKVEAFQEFYALTGIGLVTSGEVNCATMKSLLTSKGDTGRKAKACDCSTVLNKQQALDIKNAGYQVVGRYLTGTANRKRKFITFEEIKNLESAGLRVFPIYQDGGYKVQYFQNVKQGIEDAHTAITAAKRIGVPKGTTIYFAVDFDCYDYQMKSFIVPYFEKLNYVFKSETNNKKYKVGIYAPRYICSYISKEGLAEYSFVADMSSGYSCNLGYRIPKNWAFDQFFEFNERTGGQFPSSPSFDLDKVGYSGSDKGITTFDKVDYMSPDELAEKNSDQMIEEQKDQFVCNILEKLGYLNKVVKSNIVYEKESTVAAIPTDGCTIFVSYKSSHTFTPDNELGKKPIYIEMDNTGLLTTTCDNQIKNLTAGLEIQEKDIVRILNGTVDGLGEVAISMKAGKIGMKIGVKDNLPVYTIIFTTKDILPDIDTVDYEMTTEINFKIMPSISDGGKQPKYEINWERALEVDPGETATLMLSLANGTTVCLLAIIAYLLKRKIFVSASN
;
A
#
# COMPACT_ATOMS: atom_id res chain seq x y z
N MET A 1 18.77 -12.35 -10.27
CA MET A 1 20.13 -12.79 -10.64
C MET A 1 20.32 -12.46 -12.11
N ALA A 2 21.47 -11.92 -12.50
CA ALA A 2 21.72 -11.53 -13.88
C ALA A 2 21.83 -12.76 -14.79
N ASP A 3 21.14 -12.73 -15.93
CA ASP A 3 21.15 -13.78 -16.96
C ASP A 3 22.06 -13.35 -18.13
N GLU A 4 23.01 -14.21 -18.49
CA GLU A 4 23.98 -13.90 -19.56
C GLU A 4 23.35 -13.84 -20.95
N ASN A 5 22.28 -14.59 -21.22
CA ASN A 5 21.55 -14.49 -22.48
C ASN A 5 20.76 -13.18 -22.56
N VAL A 6 20.22 -12.70 -21.44
CA VAL A 6 19.60 -11.37 -21.35
C VAL A 6 20.64 -10.28 -21.59
N ARG A 7 21.83 -10.40 -21.00
CA ARG A 7 22.94 -9.46 -21.24
C ARG A 7 23.36 -9.43 -22.70
N LYS A 8 23.47 -10.60 -23.35
CA LYS A 8 23.73 -10.70 -24.79
C LYS A 8 22.66 -10.01 -25.62
N ALA A 9 21.39 -10.17 -25.25
CA ALA A 9 20.28 -9.48 -25.91
C ALA A 9 20.38 -7.95 -25.75
N GLN A 10 20.62 -7.45 -24.54
CA GLN A 10 20.81 -6.02 -24.28
C GLN A 10 21.96 -5.43 -25.11
N LYS A 11 23.12 -6.10 -25.12
CA LYS A 11 24.30 -5.73 -25.94
C LYS A 11 24.00 -5.69 -27.42
N TYR A 12 23.37 -6.74 -27.94
CA TYR A 12 22.97 -6.82 -29.35
C TYR A 12 22.05 -5.66 -29.73
N LEU A 13 21.01 -5.41 -28.94
CA LEU A 13 20.05 -4.34 -29.22
C LEU A 13 20.70 -2.96 -29.17
N ASN A 14 21.56 -2.68 -28.18
CA ASN A 14 22.34 -1.43 -28.12
C ASN A 14 23.25 -1.26 -29.33
N SER A 15 23.97 -2.32 -29.73
CA SER A 15 24.88 -2.27 -30.87
C SER A 15 24.15 -2.05 -32.18
N MET A 16 23.02 -2.72 -32.38
CA MET A 16 22.27 -2.65 -33.64
C MET A 16 21.47 -1.35 -33.78
N TYR A 17 20.83 -0.88 -32.72
CA TYR A 17 19.89 0.25 -32.79
C TYR A 17 20.41 1.53 -32.14
N GLY A 18 21.55 1.52 -31.44
CA GLY A 18 22.07 2.68 -30.70
C GLY A 18 22.42 3.91 -31.54
N HIS A 19 22.57 3.74 -32.85
CA HIS A 19 22.78 4.84 -33.79
C HIS A 19 21.48 5.61 -34.13
N ARG A 20 20.31 5.07 -33.76
CA ARG A 20 19.00 5.66 -34.03
C ARG A 20 18.66 6.67 -32.95
N SER A 21 18.21 7.85 -33.37
CA SER A 21 17.78 8.93 -32.46
C SER A 21 16.64 8.53 -31.52
N GLU A 22 15.82 7.57 -31.94
CA GLU A 22 14.67 7.06 -31.23
C GLU A 22 15.02 5.97 -30.21
N TRP A 23 16.27 5.49 -30.21
CA TRP A 23 16.73 4.44 -29.31
C TRP A 23 17.02 4.99 -27.91
N VAL A 24 16.58 4.24 -26.89
CA VAL A 24 16.94 4.50 -25.50
C VAL A 24 17.90 3.40 -25.08
N LYS A 25 19.14 3.79 -24.76
CA LYS A 25 20.21 2.87 -24.37
C LYS A 25 19.75 1.99 -23.20
N LEU A 26 19.94 0.68 -23.34
CA LEU A 26 19.66 -0.30 -22.30
C LEU A 26 20.88 -0.48 -21.40
N ASP A 27 20.65 -0.68 -20.11
CA ASP A 27 21.66 -1.20 -19.20
C ASP A 27 21.98 -2.66 -19.60
N GLU A 28 23.27 -3.02 -19.63
CA GLU A 28 23.75 -4.36 -20.03
C GLU A 28 24.02 -5.23 -18.80
N ASP A 29 23.11 -5.15 -17.84
CA ASP A 29 23.22 -5.76 -16.52
C ASP A 29 22.81 -7.24 -16.48
N GLY A 30 22.18 -7.74 -17.55
CA GLY A 30 21.60 -9.08 -17.60
C GLY A 30 20.27 -9.20 -16.85
N MET A 31 19.66 -8.08 -16.46
CA MET A 31 18.38 -8.06 -15.76
C MET A 31 17.22 -7.93 -16.75
N THR A 32 16.22 -8.77 -16.54
CA THR A 32 14.92 -8.61 -17.20
C THR A 32 14.18 -7.41 -16.61
N GLY A 33 13.28 -6.79 -17.38
CA GLY A 33 12.40 -5.75 -16.85
C GLY A 33 11.68 -4.94 -17.92
N THR A 34 10.89 -3.97 -17.48
CA THR A 34 10.11 -3.08 -18.35
C THR A 34 11.03 -2.29 -19.31
N GLY A 35 12.20 -1.85 -18.84
CA GLY A 35 13.19 -1.16 -19.68
C GLY A 35 13.63 -2.02 -20.87
N THR A 36 14.14 -3.23 -20.60
CA THR A 36 14.56 -4.20 -21.61
C THR A 36 13.42 -4.60 -22.55
N CYS A 37 12.20 -4.84 -22.03
CA CYS A 37 11.03 -5.15 -22.88
C CYS A 37 10.66 -3.98 -23.79
N LYS A 38 10.68 -2.73 -23.29
CA LYS A 38 10.46 -1.54 -24.11
C LYS A 38 11.55 -1.39 -25.18
N GLY A 39 12.79 -1.76 -24.88
CA GLY A 39 13.88 -1.85 -25.86
C GLY A 39 13.55 -2.80 -27.00
N ILE A 40 13.10 -4.02 -26.71
CA ILE A 40 12.67 -4.99 -27.73
C ILE A 40 11.53 -4.43 -28.59
N ILE A 41 10.53 -3.77 -27.97
CA ILE A 41 9.42 -3.14 -28.71
C ILE A 41 9.93 -2.01 -29.62
N ARG A 42 10.87 -1.17 -29.16
CA ARG A 42 11.49 -0.12 -30.00
C ARG A 42 12.26 -0.72 -31.16
N ALA A 43 13.03 -1.77 -30.93
CA ALA A 43 13.78 -2.46 -31.97
C ALA A 43 12.84 -2.99 -33.06
N PHE A 44 11.75 -3.65 -32.67
CA PHE A 44 10.70 -4.06 -33.60
C PHE A 44 10.09 -2.89 -34.37
N GLN A 45 9.75 -1.79 -33.68
CA GLN A 45 9.18 -0.60 -34.31
C GLN A 45 10.13 0.01 -35.34
N ILE A 46 11.41 0.14 -34.99
CA ILE A 46 12.47 0.65 -35.86
C ILE A 46 12.66 -0.24 -37.09
N GLU A 47 12.84 -1.54 -36.86
CA GLU A 47 13.11 -2.53 -37.91
C GLU A 47 11.96 -2.60 -38.93
N ASN A 48 10.73 -2.40 -38.45
CA ASN A 48 9.53 -2.52 -39.26
C ASN A 48 8.95 -1.18 -39.73
N GLY A 49 9.71 -0.08 -39.60
CA GLY A 49 9.35 1.24 -40.12
C GLY A 49 8.14 1.89 -39.43
N ILE A 50 7.89 1.59 -38.16
CA ILE A 50 6.78 2.15 -37.38
C ILE A 50 7.19 3.50 -36.77
N SER A 51 6.36 4.52 -36.95
CA SER A 51 6.49 5.84 -36.32
C SER A 51 5.15 6.26 -35.68
N PRO A 52 5.16 6.87 -34.47
CA PRO A 52 6.33 7.11 -33.62
C PRO A 52 6.85 5.83 -32.94
N VAL A 53 8.17 5.79 -32.69
CA VAL A 53 8.82 4.72 -31.92
C VAL A 53 8.64 5.00 -30.43
N THR A 54 7.68 4.33 -29.80
CA THR A 54 7.26 4.61 -28.42
C THR A 54 7.79 3.60 -27.41
N GLY A 55 8.25 2.43 -27.87
CA GLY A 55 8.51 1.30 -26.98
C GLY A 55 7.26 0.73 -26.33
N THR A 56 6.07 1.08 -26.82
CA THR A 56 4.76 0.57 -26.34
C THR A 56 4.01 -0.06 -27.50
N VAL A 57 3.29 -1.15 -27.24
CA VAL A 57 2.49 -1.86 -28.25
C VAL A 57 1.13 -1.18 -28.41
N GLY A 58 1.05 -0.23 -29.35
CA GLY A 58 -0.21 0.39 -29.78
C GLY A 58 -0.80 -0.24 -31.03
N ASN A 59 -1.96 0.25 -31.49
CA ASN A 59 -2.65 -0.27 -32.67
C ASN A 59 -1.79 -0.30 -33.94
N ILE A 60 -0.92 0.70 -34.15
CA ILE A 60 -0.02 0.74 -35.31
C ILE A 60 0.96 -0.45 -35.27
N THR A 61 1.55 -0.72 -34.11
CA THR A 61 2.46 -1.86 -33.91
C THR A 61 1.74 -3.19 -34.08
N LEU A 62 0.54 -3.33 -33.51
CA LEU A 62 -0.28 -4.54 -33.63
C LEU A 62 -0.67 -4.82 -35.10
N ASN A 63 -1.08 -3.79 -35.85
CA ASN A 63 -1.40 -3.94 -37.26
C ASN A 63 -0.18 -4.35 -38.08
N LYS A 64 1.00 -3.81 -37.76
CA LYS A 64 2.24 -4.23 -38.42
C LYS A 64 2.53 -5.70 -38.14
N MET A 65 2.46 -6.15 -36.90
CA MET A 65 2.65 -7.58 -36.53
C MET A 65 1.72 -8.50 -37.34
N ARG A 66 0.45 -8.11 -37.52
CA ARG A 66 -0.54 -8.87 -38.32
C ARG A 66 -0.28 -8.88 -39.82
N SER A 67 0.47 -7.91 -40.33
CA SER A 67 0.82 -7.83 -41.75
C SER A 67 2.09 -8.59 -42.12
N LEU A 68 2.87 -9.04 -41.12
CA LEU A 68 4.09 -9.80 -41.35
C LEU A 68 3.74 -11.24 -41.74
N SER A 69 4.51 -11.80 -42.67
CA SER A 69 4.42 -13.22 -43.02
C SER A 69 4.88 -14.10 -41.85
N ASP A 70 4.26 -15.26 -41.72
CA ASP A 70 4.64 -16.26 -40.74
C ASP A 70 6.09 -16.72 -40.96
N ILE A 71 6.83 -16.92 -39.88
CA ILE A 71 8.21 -17.44 -39.92
C ILE A 71 8.18 -18.91 -39.50
N SER A 72 8.50 -19.78 -40.45
CA SER A 72 8.72 -21.21 -40.24
C SER A 72 10.21 -21.52 -40.07
N LYS A 73 10.53 -22.75 -39.66
CA LYS A 73 11.91 -23.22 -39.51
C LYS A 73 12.74 -22.94 -40.77
N MET A 74 13.84 -22.22 -40.60
CA MET A 74 14.83 -21.90 -41.64
C MET A 74 15.83 -23.05 -41.82
N ASN A 75 16.65 -23.01 -42.87
CA ASN A 75 17.84 -23.84 -42.98
C ASN A 75 19.00 -23.23 -42.19
N ALA A 76 19.97 -24.05 -41.78
CA ALA A 76 21.10 -23.60 -40.97
C ALA A 76 21.97 -22.53 -41.64
N ASN A 77 21.98 -22.49 -42.98
CA ASN A 77 22.79 -21.60 -43.80
C ASN A 77 21.99 -20.45 -44.43
N ASP A 78 20.71 -20.29 -44.09
CA ASP A 78 19.92 -19.16 -44.58
C ASP A 78 20.49 -17.83 -44.04
N PRO A 79 20.37 -16.72 -44.79
CA PRO A 79 20.83 -15.42 -44.31
C PRO A 79 20.08 -15.00 -43.05
N GLY A 80 20.79 -14.38 -42.11
CA GLY A 80 20.20 -13.89 -40.86
C GLY A 80 19.14 -12.81 -41.11
N ASN A 81 18.00 -12.94 -40.43
CA ASN A 81 16.90 -11.99 -40.47
C ASN A 81 16.86 -11.14 -39.18
N PRO A 82 16.93 -9.79 -39.27
CA PRO A 82 16.87 -8.91 -38.09
C PRO A 82 15.62 -9.11 -37.21
N ASN A 83 14.47 -9.41 -37.81
CA ASN A 83 13.25 -9.72 -37.07
C ASN A 83 13.40 -11.02 -36.26
N VAL A 84 14.12 -12.02 -36.79
CA VAL A 84 14.46 -13.24 -36.04
C VAL A 84 15.43 -12.92 -34.90
N CYS A 85 16.41 -12.03 -35.10
CA CYS A 85 17.29 -11.59 -34.02
C CYS A 85 16.50 -10.93 -32.87
N ILE A 86 15.56 -10.03 -33.19
CA ILE A 86 14.68 -9.39 -32.20
C ILE A 86 13.88 -10.44 -31.43
N LEU A 87 13.33 -11.45 -32.11
CA LEU A 87 12.60 -12.55 -31.46
C LEU A 87 13.50 -13.44 -30.60
N GLN A 88 14.73 -13.72 -31.02
CA GLN A 88 15.70 -14.44 -30.22
C GLN A 88 16.05 -13.66 -28.94
N CYS A 89 16.22 -12.33 -29.04
CA CYS A 89 16.33 -11.44 -27.88
C CYS A 89 15.09 -11.51 -26.98
N ALA A 90 13.89 -11.44 -27.57
CA ALA A 90 12.64 -11.52 -26.83
C ALA A 90 12.49 -12.85 -26.08
N LEU A 91 12.79 -13.98 -26.73
CA LEU A 91 12.78 -15.31 -26.13
C LEU A 91 13.71 -15.38 -24.92
N PHE A 92 14.95 -14.91 -25.03
CA PHE A 92 15.87 -14.86 -23.89
C PHE A 92 15.33 -14.00 -22.75
N VAL A 93 14.82 -12.80 -23.04
CA VAL A 93 14.24 -11.91 -22.03
C VAL A 93 13.02 -12.54 -21.37
N LYS A 94 12.23 -13.36 -22.09
CA LYS A 94 11.09 -14.13 -21.55
C LYS A 94 11.51 -15.47 -20.91
N GLY A 95 12.79 -15.79 -20.87
CA GLY A 95 13.33 -17.00 -20.23
C GLY A 95 13.17 -18.27 -21.06
N TYR A 96 13.12 -18.16 -22.39
CA TYR A 96 13.13 -19.28 -23.33
C TYR A 96 14.48 -19.36 -24.06
N ASN A 97 15.04 -20.57 -24.14
CA ASN A 97 16.35 -20.77 -24.75
C ASN A 97 16.27 -20.74 -26.28
N ALA A 98 16.60 -19.61 -26.89
CA ALA A 98 16.65 -19.45 -28.34
C ALA A 98 17.94 -19.97 -29.00
N GLY A 99 18.91 -20.46 -28.23
CA GLY A 99 20.24 -20.83 -28.72
C GLY A 99 21.17 -19.62 -28.80
N GLY A 100 21.11 -18.86 -29.89
CA GLY A 100 21.92 -17.64 -30.11
C GLY A 100 21.16 -16.57 -30.87
N ILE A 101 21.73 -15.35 -30.95
CA ILE A 101 21.15 -14.22 -31.70
C ILE A 101 21.78 -14.22 -33.11
N THR A 102 21.34 -15.16 -33.95
CA THR A 102 21.93 -15.42 -35.28
C THR A 102 21.09 -14.87 -36.43
N GLY A 103 19.81 -14.58 -36.18
CA GLY A 103 18.84 -14.27 -37.23
C GLY A 103 18.37 -15.50 -38.01
N VAL A 104 18.81 -16.72 -37.64
CA VAL A 104 18.40 -17.98 -38.27
C VAL A 104 17.49 -18.74 -37.32
N TYR A 105 16.22 -18.91 -37.72
CA TYR A 105 15.20 -19.59 -36.92
C TYR A 105 15.25 -21.11 -37.10
N TYR A 106 16.19 -21.77 -36.41
CA TYR A 106 16.43 -23.21 -36.51
C TYR A 106 15.85 -24.00 -35.31
N THR A 107 16.28 -25.25 -35.11
CA THR A 107 15.74 -26.21 -34.14
C THR A 107 15.58 -25.66 -32.73
N THR A 108 16.60 -25.00 -32.16
CA THR A 108 16.53 -24.47 -30.78
C THR A 108 15.49 -23.35 -30.66
N GLY A 109 15.43 -22.44 -31.65
CA GLY A 109 14.40 -21.39 -31.71
C GLY A 109 12.99 -21.95 -31.86
N VAL A 110 12.82 -22.99 -32.69
CA VAL A 110 11.52 -23.68 -32.85
C VAL A 110 11.06 -24.29 -31.52
N ASN A 111 11.96 -24.96 -30.81
CA ASN A 111 11.63 -25.55 -29.49
C ASN A 111 11.29 -24.46 -28.45
N ALA A 112 12.00 -23.34 -28.47
CA ALA A 112 11.71 -22.19 -27.61
C ALA A 112 10.32 -21.61 -27.87
N VAL A 113 9.94 -21.44 -29.14
CA VAL A 113 8.60 -20.95 -29.52
C VAL A 113 7.52 -21.96 -29.16
N LYS A 114 7.76 -23.27 -29.35
CA LYS A 114 6.82 -24.31 -28.89
C LYS A 114 6.60 -24.26 -27.38
N GLN A 115 7.67 -24.08 -26.60
CA GLN A 115 7.56 -23.91 -25.16
C GLN A 115 6.74 -22.66 -24.80
N TYR A 116 7.05 -21.53 -25.44
CA TYR A 116 6.30 -20.29 -25.29
C TYR A 116 4.81 -20.46 -25.64
N GLN A 117 4.48 -21.08 -26.77
CA GLN A 117 3.09 -21.30 -27.19
C GLN A 117 2.33 -22.14 -26.16
N SER A 118 2.96 -23.20 -25.64
CA SER A 118 2.39 -24.00 -24.55
C SER A 118 2.15 -23.17 -23.30
N ASP A 119 3.15 -22.41 -22.86
CA ASP A 119 3.07 -21.55 -21.67
C ASP A 119 2.02 -20.43 -21.84
N ALA A 120 1.82 -19.93 -23.06
CA ALA A 120 0.85 -18.90 -23.41
C ALA A 120 -0.57 -19.42 -23.67
N GLY A 121 -0.80 -20.73 -23.69
CA GLY A 121 -2.11 -21.32 -24.05
C GLY A 121 -2.46 -21.18 -25.54
N LEU A 122 -1.46 -21.12 -26.41
CA LEU A 122 -1.61 -21.07 -27.87
C LEU A 122 -1.41 -22.45 -28.51
N PRO A 123 -1.88 -22.67 -29.76
CA PRO A 123 -1.51 -23.86 -30.52
C PRO A 123 0.01 -24.04 -30.65
N VAL A 124 0.52 -25.22 -30.32
CA VAL A 124 1.97 -25.51 -30.26
C VAL A 124 2.49 -25.92 -31.64
N THR A 125 2.58 -24.94 -32.56
CA THR A 125 3.01 -25.15 -33.95
C THR A 125 4.53 -25.04 -34.13
N GLY A 126 5.19 -24.22 -33.32
CA GLY A 126 6.58 -23.77 -33.56
C GLY A 126 6.70 -22.82 -34.76
N ILE A 127 5.60 -22.23 -35.22
CA ILE A 127 5.56 -21.17 -36.23
C ILE A 127 5.42 -19.85 -35.50
N ILE A 128 6.17 -18.84 -35.93
CA ILE A 128 6.03 -17.46 -35.43
C ILE A 128 4.99 -16.76 -36.31
N ASP A 129 3.76 -16.68 -35.81
CA ASP A 129 2.68 -15.88 -36.38
C ASP A 129 2.57 -14.52 -35.65
N TRP A 130 1.57 -13.72 -36.03
CA TRP A 130 1.31 -12.44 -35.41
C TRP A 130 0.97 -12.52 -33.90
N LYS A 131 0.44 -13.66 -33.42
CA LYS A 131 0.14 -13.87 -31.99
C LYS A 131 1.43 -14.11 -31.20
N VAL A 132 2.37 -14.87 -31.78
CA VAL A 132 3.72 -15.05 -31.22
C VAL A 132 4.45 -13.71 -31.15
N TRP A 133 4.37 -12.90 -32.20
CA TRP A 133 4.89 -11.52 -32.17
C TRP A 133 4.27 -10.70 -31.05
N MET A 134 2.94 -10.66 -30.98
CA MET A 134 2.21 -9.88 -29.98
C MET A 134 2.57 -10.28 -28.55
N GLY A 135 2.74 -11.57 -28.28
CA GLY A 135 3.12 -12.02 -26.95
C GLY A 135 4.58 -11.75 -26.61
N LEU A 136 5.52 -12.15 -27.47
CA LEU A 136 6.95 -12.05 -27.18
C LEU A 136 7.47 -10.60 -27.20
N VAL A 137 7.00 -9.78 -28.15
CA VAL A 137 7.35 -8.36 -28.27
C VAL A 137 6.36 -7.51 -27.47
N SER A 138 6.33 -7.76 -26.16
CA SER A 138 5.47 -7.04 -25.22
C SER A 138 6.09 -7.01 -23.82
N ILE A 139 5.41 -6.36 -22.88
CA ILE A 139 5.76 -6.41 -21.45
C ILE A 139 5.22 -7.67 -20.75
N ASN A 140 4.45 -8.51 -21.43
CA ASN A 140 3.76 -9.67 -20.84
C ASN A 140 4.73 -10.78 -20.46
N TRP A 141 4.42 -11.49 -19.37
CA TRP A 141 5.15 -12.67 -18.91
C TRP A 141 4.28 -13.91 -19.06
N PHE A 142 4.88 -15.05 -19.38
CA PHE A 142 4.16 -16.30 -19.69
C PHE A 142 4.52 -17.46 -18.77
N LYS A 143 5.44 -17.21 -17.83
CA LYS A 143 5.77 -18.12 -16.75
C LYS A 143 5.25 -17.54 -15.46
N LYS A 144 4.72 -18.39 -14.58
CA LYS A 144 4.24 -17.99 -13.27
C LYS A 144 5.33 -17.26 -12.51
N THR A 145 5.03 -16.07 -12.01
CA THR A 145 5.93 -15.36 -11.09
C THR A 145 5.92 -16.02 -9.71
N ASN A 146 6.84 -15.62 -8.84
CA ASN A 146 6.84 -16.12 -7.46
C ASN A 146 5.51 -15.80 -6.74
N ASP A 147 5.02 -14.58 -6.91
CA ASP A 147 3.76 -14.10 -6.35
C ASP A 147 2.52 -14.53 -7.14
N GLY A 148 2.71 -15.17 -8.31
CA GLY A 148 1.62 -15.57 -9.20
C GLY A 148 0.85 -16.80 -8.72
N ASP A 149 -0.45 -16.81 -8.99
CA ASP A 149 -1.37 -17.92 -8.72
C ASP A 149 -1.47 -18.86 -9.93
N LYS A 150 -1.31 -20.16 -9.71
CA LYS A 150 -1.42 -21.20 -10.76
C LYS A 150 -2.81 -21.26 -11.40
N MET A 151 -3.87 -20.97 -10.66
CA MET A 151 -5.22 -20.93 -11.20
C MET A 151 -5.43 -19.68 -12.06
N ILE A 152 -4.82 -18.55 -11.70
CA ILE A 152 -4.82 -17.36 -12.55
C ILE A 152 -4.05 -17.63 -13.86
N VAL A 153 -2.91 -18.33 -13.80
CA VAL A 153 -2.21 -18.80 -15.03
C VAL A 153 -3.16 -19.62 -15.91
N LYS A 154 -3.91 -20.54 -15.32
CA LYS A 154 -4.89 -21.36 -16.07
C LYS A 154 -5.99 -20.50 -16.71
N ILE A 155 -6.52 -19.50 -16.01
CA ILE A 155 -7.51 -18.56 -16.55
C ILE A 155 -6.91 -17.78 -17.72
N GLN A 156 -5.70 -17.25 -17.55
CA GLN A 156 -4.98 -16.49 -18.58
C GLN A 156 -4.72 -17.34 -19.84
N GLN A 157 -4.28 -18.58 -19.68
CA GLN A 157 -4.07 -19.52 -20.79
C GLN A 157 -5.38 -19.84 -21.51
N GLN A 158 -6.49 -20.06 -20.78
CA GLN A 158 -7.79 -20.28 -21.41
C GLN A 158 -8.30 -19.04 -22.13
N LEU A 159 -8.07 -17.83 -21.60
CA LEU A 159 -8.40 -16.58 -22.30
C LEU A 159 -7.66 -16.47 -23.63
N ASN A 160 -6.35 -16.77 -23.64
CA ASN A 160 -5.57 -16.78 -24.86
C ASN A 160 -6.02 -17.87 -25.85
N ALA A 161 -6.29 -19.09 -25.35
CA ALA A 161 -6.76 -20.21 -26.17
C ALA A 161 -8.11 -19.91 -26.84
N ASP A 162 -9.07 -19.37 -26.07
CA ASP A 162 -10.44 -19.17 -26.51
C ASP A 162 -10.61 -17.88 -27.35
N TRP A 163 -9.80 -16.84 -27.10
CA TRP A 163 -10.10 -15.48 -27.60
C TRP A 163 -8.94 -14.76 -28.31
N SER A 164 -7.75 -15.33 -28.42
CA SER A 164 -6.58 -14.61 -28.98
C SER A 164 -6.78 -14.07 -30.40
N ASP A 165 -7.65 -14.65 -31.22
CA ASP A 165 -7.98 -14.10 -32.55
C ASP A 165 -8.72 -12.76 -32.51
N ILE A 166 -9.42 -12.48 -31.41
CA ILE A 166 -10.24 -11.28 -31.23
C ILE A 166 -9.55 -10.30 -30.29
N ILE A 167 -9.06 -10.76 -29.14
CA ILE A 167 -8.53 -9.89 -28.08
C ILE A 167 -6.99 -9.85 -28.02
N GLY A 168 -6.32 -10.71 -28.80
CA GLY A 168 -4.87 -10.84 -28.78
C GLY A 168 -4.33 -11.68 -27.60
N VAL A 169 -3.01 -11.65 -27.41
CA VAL A 169 -2.30 -12.51 -26.45
C VAL A 169 -1.91 -11.75 -25.18
N GLY A 170 -2.46 -12.17 -24.04
CA GLY A 170 -2.17 -11.65 -22.71
C GLY A 170 -1.10 -12.42 -21.94
N PRO A 171 -0.66 -11.90 -20.78
CA PRO A 171 0.28 -12.61 -19.90
C PRO A 171 -0.33 -13.87 -19.30
N CYS A 172 0.50 -14.86 -18.98
CA CYS A 172 0.19 -16.11 -18.25
C CYS A 172 1.09 -16.23 -17.01
N ASP A 173 1.19 -15.15 -16.24
CA ASP A 173 2.13 -14.97 -15.13
C ASP A 173 1.51 -15.22 -13.74
N GLY A 174 0.20 -15.47 -13.69
CA GLY A 174 -0.54 -15.70 -12.46
C GLY A 174 -0.92 -14.43 -11.71
N ILE A 175 -0.73 -13.25 -12.32
CA ILE A 175 -1.09 -11.96 -11.74
C ILE A 175 -2.27 -11.35 -12.54
N VAL A 176 -3.27 -10.81 -11.85
CA VAL A 176 -4.37 -10.09 -12.50
C VAL A 176 -3.88 -8.72 -12.96
N SER A 177 -3.25 -8.68 -14.12
CA SER A 177 -2.81 -7.43 -14.73
C SER A 177 -4.00 -6.59 -15.24
N ARG A 178 -3.71 -5.34 -15.61
CA ARG A 178 -4.63 -4.49 -16.38
C ARG A 178 -5.13 -5.19 -17.64
N PHE A 179 -4.25 -5.90 -18.36
CA PHE A 179 -4.63 -6.67 -19.53
C PHE A 179 -5.64 -7.76 -19.14
N THR A 180 -5.35 -8.57 -18.12
CA THR A 180 -6.25 -9.65 -17.67
C THR A 180 -7.64 -9.11 -17.31
N SER A 181 -7.70 -7.96 -16.63
CA SER A 181 -8.96 -7.29 -16.26
C SER A 181 -9.78 -6.87 -17.48
N TYR A 182 -9.16 -6.19 -18.45
CA TYR A 182 -9.86 -5.80 -19.69
C TYR A 182 -10.15 -6.97 -20.63
N ALA A 183 -9.33 -8.01 -20.60
CA ALA A 183 -9.51 -9.22 -21.41
C ALA A 183 -10.80 -9.95 -21.06
N LEU A 184 -11.20 -9.97 -19.78
CA LEU A 184 -12.49 -10.56 -19.38
C LEU A 184 -13.69 -9.81 -19.98
N ILE A 185 -13.64 -8.48 -20.01
CA ILE A 185 -14.67 -7.64 -20.63
C ILE A 185 -14.67 -7.84 -22.16
N ALA A 186 -13.49 -7.85 -22.78
CA ALA A 186 -13.35 -8.05 -24.22
C ALA A 186 -13.80 -9.47 -24.64
N ALA A 187 -13.50 -10.50 -23.84
CA ALA A 187 -13.97 -11.86 -24.06
C ALA A 187 -15.49 -11.99 -23.90
N LEU A 188 -16.11 -11.27 -22.96
CA LEU A 188 -17.57 -11.17 -22.87
C LEU A 188 -18.16 -10.59 -24.16
N GLN A 189 -17.60 -9.48 -24.64
CA GLN A 189 -18.08 -8.81 -25.85
C GLN A 189 -17.87 -9.66 -27.11
N ALA A 190 -16.77 -10.42 -27.17
CA ALA A 190 -16.54 -11.42 -28.21
C ALA A 190 -17.57 -12.56 -28.12
N ALA A 191 -17.86 -13.06 -26.91
CA ALA A 191 -18.88 -14.08 -26.68
C ALA A 191 -20.28 -13.60 -27.11
N GLU A 192 -20.61 -12.34 -26.87
CA GLU A 192 -21.84 -11.65 -27.30
C GLU A 192 -21.91 -11.39 -28.81
N GLY A 193 -20.84 -11.64 -29.55
CA GLY A 193 -20.77 -11.37 -31.00
C GLY A 193 -20.67 -9.88 -31.35
N ILE A 194 -20.29 -9.03 -30.38
CA ILE A 194 -20.01 -7.60 -30.65
C ILE A 194 -18.73 -7.47 -31.48
N TYR A 195 -17.74 -8.32 -31.20
CA TYR A 195 -16.52 -8.41 -31.99
C TYR A 195 -16.34 -9.83 -32.53
N THR A 196 -16.11 -9.92 -33.83
CA THR A 196 -15.89 -11.18 -34.55
C THR A 196 -14.51 -11.23 -35.21
N SER A 197 -13.69 -10.19 -35.02
CA SER A 197 -12.33 -10.07 -35.54
C SER A 197 -11.44 -9.30 -34.56
N PHE A 198 -10.13 -9.37 -34.75
CA PHE A 198 -9.15 -8.69 -33.92
C PHE A 198 -9.47 -7.20 -33.68
N ILE A 199 -9.49 -6.78 -32.41
CA ILE A 199 -9.96 -5.45 -31.99
C ILE A 199 -8.84 -4.44 -31.74
N GLY A 200 -7.58 -4.85 -31.84
CA GLY A 200 -6.44 -4.00 -31.48
C GLY A 200 -6.22 -3.96 -29.97
N SER A 201 -5.78 -2.81 -29.45
CA SER A 201 -5.57 -2.60 -28.02
C SER A 201 -6.89 -2.68 -27.25
N ILE A 202 -6.85 -3.38 -26.13
CA ILE A 202 -7.97 -3.53 -25.19
C ILE A 202 -7.89 -2.55 -24.01
N ASP A 203 -6.98 -1.58 -24.05
CA ASP A 203 -6.84 -0.62 -22.96
C ASP A 203 -8.11 0.22 -22.80
N LYS A 204 -8.52 0.43 -21.54
CA LYS A 204 -9.72 1.20 -21.16
C LYS A 204 -11.02 0.60 -21.70
N ARG A 205 -11.04 -0.71 -22.00
CA ARG A 205 -12.24 -1.41 -22.41
C ARG A 205 -13.32 -1.30 -21.35
N ASN A 206 -14.53 -0.93 -21.76
CA ASN A 206 -15.66 -0.71 -20.86
C ASN A 206 -16.76 -1.76 -21.07
N PHE A 207 -17.47 -2.09 -19.99
CA PHE A 207 -18.77 -2.78 -20.02
C PHE A 207 -19.86 -1.73 -20.21
N GLY A 208 -20.07 -1.29 -21.45
CA GLY A 208 -21.05 -0.25 -21.81
C GLY A 208 -22.40 -0.79 -22.28
N ASP A 209 -23.26 0.11 -22.75
CA ASP A 209 -24.66 -0.18 -23.12
C ASP A 209 -24.81 -1.25 -24.19
N GLN A 210 -23.88 -1.33 -25.15
CA GLN A 210 -23.91 -2.39 -26.17
C GLN A 210 -23.71 -3.79 -25.57
N THR A 211 -22.81 -3.91 -24.59
CA THR A 211 -22.58 -5.15 -23.83
C THR A 211 -23.81 -5.49 -23.00
N VAL A 212 -24.43 -4.49 -22.36
CA VAL A 212 -25.70 -4.69 -21.64
C VAL A 212 -26.80 -5.22 -22.56
N ALA A 213 -26.97 -4.61 -23.73
CA ALA A 213 -28.02 -4.95 -24.69
C ALA A 213 -27.83 -6.34 -25.32
N LYS A 214 -26.59 -6.84 -25.41
CA LYS A 214 -26.26 -8.13 -26.01
C LYS A 214 -26.05 -9.26 -24.98
N PHE A 215 -26.12 -8.96 -23.68
CA PHE A 215 -25.96 -9.95 -22.62
C PHE A 215 -26.96 -11.12 -22.83
N PRO A 216 -26.54 -12.38 -22.69
CA PRO A 216 -27.30 -13.55 -23.17
C PRO A 216 -28.51 -13.93 -22.28
N GLY A 217 -29.01 -13.00 -21.48
CA GLY A 217 -29.97 -13.21 -20.41
C GLY A 217 -29.37 -13.85 -19.16
N VAL A 218 -30.23 -14.24 -18.23
CA VAL A 218 -29.81 -14.77 -16.92
C VAL A 218 -29.11 -16.14 -17.06
N LEU A 219 -27.90 -16.26 -16.51
CA LEU A 219 -27.16 -17.52 -16.35
C LEU A 219 -27.49 -18.14 -15.00
N LYS A 220 -27.65 -19.46 -14.95
CA LYS A 220 -28.08 -20.17 -13.73
C LYS A 220 -27.74 -21.65 -13.79
N GLN A 221 -27.87 -22.35 -12.67
CA GLN A 221 -27.62 -23.78 -12.57
C GLN A 221 -28.35 -24.57 -13.67
N GLY A 222 -27.62 -25.45 -14.35
CA GLY A 222 -28.12 -26.29 -15.45
C GLY A 222 -28.22 -25.58 -16.81
N LYS A 223 -28.08 -24.24 -16.86
CA LYS A 223 -28.08 -23.47 -18.11
C LYS A 223 -26.69 -23.50 -18.76
N ASN A 224 -26.41 -24.62 -19.40
CA ASN A 224 -25.15 -24.93 -20.10
C ASN A 224 -25.35 -24.93 -21.62
N GLY A 225 -24.47 -25.59 -22.39
CA GLY A 225 -24.56 -25.66 -23.86
C GLY A 225 -23.93 -24.42 -24.51
N SER A 226 -24.71 -23.66 -25.30
CA SER A 226 -24.23 -22.41 -25.92
C SER A 226 -23.78 -21.34 -24.90
N TYR A 227 -24.14 -21.52 -23.62
CA TYR A 227 -23.79 -20.65 -22.51
C TYR A 227 -22.42 -20.90 -21.87
N VAL A 228 -21.73 -21.99 -22.22
CA VAL A 228 -20.44 -22.39 -21.61
C VAL A 228 -19.41 -21.26 -21.64
N LYS A 229 -19.31 -20.52 -22.75
CA LYS A 229 -18.41 -19.36 -22.89
C LYS A 229 -18.68 -18.24 -21.88
N TYR A 230 -19.95 -17.97 -21.56
CA TYR A 230 -20.31 -16.98 -20.55
C TYR A 230 -20.12 -17.51 -19.13
N ASN A 231 -20.46 -18.78 -18.91
CA ASN A 231 -20.28 -19.44 -17.62
C ASN A 231 -18.80 -19.53 -17.23
N LYS A 232 -17.89 -19.73 -18.20
CA LYS A 232 -16.43 -19.62 -17.97
C LYS A 232 -16.06 -18.23 -17.43
N LEU A 233 -16.58 -17.16 -18.02
CA LEU A 233 -16.34 -15.78 -17.56
C LEU A 233 -16.90 -15.54 -16.15
N VAL A 234 -18.04 -16.17 -15.80
CA VAL A 234 -18.55 -16.18 -14.41
C VAL A 234 -17.54 -16.85 -13.48
N GLN A 235 -17.08 -18.06 -13.82
CA GLN A 235 -16.12 -18.80 -12.98
C GLN A 235 -14.79 -18.04 -12.83
N TYR A 236 -14.30 -17.39 -13.89
CA TYR A 236 -13.12 -16.52 -13.82
C TYR A 236 -13.36 -15.34 -12.88
N GLY A 237 -14.46 -14.58 -13.10
CA GLY A 237 -14.82 -13.44 -12.28
C GLY A 237 -14.98 -13.80 -10.80
N LEU A 238 -15.60 -14.94 -10.50
CA LEU A 238 -15.72 -15.44 -9.14
C LEU A 238 -14.36 -15.71 -8.51
N TYR A 239 -13.48 -16.45 -9.20
CA TYR A 239 -12.14 -16.76 -8.68
C TYR A 239 -11.33 -15.50 -8.40
N LEU A 240 -11.34 -14.54 -9.35
CA LEU A 240 -10.64 -13.26 -9.19
C LEU A 240 -11.16 -12.43 -8.01
N ASN A 241 -12.44 -12.58 -7.65
CA ASN A 241 -13.01 -11.95 -6.47
C ASN A 241 -12.89 -12.80 -5.19
N GLY A 242 -12.20 -13.95 -5.24
CA GLY A 242 -11.92 -14.81 -4.08
C GLY A 242 -12.92 -15.94 -3.85
N TYR A 243 -13.75 -16.27 -4.84
CA TYR A 243 -14.78 -17.30 -4.77
C TYR A 243 -14.46 -18.45 -5.73
N ASP A 244 -13.74 -19.45 -5.24
CA ASP A 244 -13.35 -20.59 -6.07
C ASP A 244 -14.49 -21.61 -6.22
N ALA A 245 -14.96 -21.82 -7.45
CA ALA A 245 -15.93 -22.86 -7.81
C ALA A 245 -15.28 -24.25 -8.03
N GLY A 246 -13.94 -24.32 -7.98
CA GLY A 246 -13.11 -25.51 -8.13
C GLY A 246 -12.74 -25.85 -9.57
N ARG A 247 -13.30 -25.14 -10.56
CA ARG A 247 -13.09 -25.41 -11.99
C ARG A 247 -13.44 -24.24 -12.90
N PHE A 248 -12.97 -24.37 -14.14
CA PHE A 248 -13.05 -23.39 -15.21
C PHE A 248 -13.50 -24.06 -16.53
N ASP A 249 -14.60 -24.81 -16.47
CA ASP A 249 -15.14 -25.63 -17.56
C ASP A 249 -16.39 -25.01 -18.21
N GLY A 250 -16.96 -23.96 -17.62
CA GLY A 250 -18.21 -23.34 -18.02
C GLY A 250 -19.47 -24.14 -17.70
N ASN A 251 -19.38 -25.20 -16.88
CA ASN A 251 -20.54 -25.89 -16.34
C ASN A 251 -21.08 -25.14 -15.11
N PHE A 252 -22.25 -24.53 -15.24
CA PHE A 252 -22.92 -23.84 -14.14
C PHE A 252 -23.70 -24.86 -13.30
N ASP A 253 -23.05 -25.36 -12.26
CA ASP A 253 -23.59 -26.35 -11.31
C ASP A 253 -23.94 -25.74 -9.95
N SER A 254 -24.21 -26.60 -8.97
CA SER A 254 -24.45 -26.20 -7.58
C SER A 254 -23.24 -25.53 -6.93
N SER A 255 -22.01 -25.98 -7.24
CA SER A 255 -20.77 -25.33 -6.76
C SER A 255 -20.71 -23.88 -7.24
N THR A 256 -20.85 -23.66 -8.55
CA THR A 256 -20.84 -22.32 -9.17
C THR A 256 -21.95 -21.45 -8.57
N LYS A 257 -23.17 -21.99 -8.46
CA LYS A 257 -24.30 -21.30 -7.83
C LYS A 257 -23.98 -20.82 -6.41
N SER A 258 -23.46 -21.70 -5.56
CA SER A 258 -23.13 -21.36 -4.16
C SER A 258 -22.10 -20.23 -4.05
N LYS A 259 -21.14 -20.19 -4.98
CA LYS A 259 -20.12 -19.13 -5.04
C LYS A 259 -20.71 -17.80 -5.54
N VAL A 260 -21.67 -17.83 -6.45
CA VAL A 260 -22.45 -16.66 -6.85
C VAL A 260 -23.26 -16.12 -5.66
N GLU A 261 -23.94 -16.98 -4.92
CA GLU A 261 -24.71 -16.60 -3.72
C GLU A 261 -23.81 -15.89 -2.69
N ALA A 262 -22.68 -16.51 -2.35
CA ALA A 262 -21.72 -15.94 -1.40
C ALA A 262 -21.12 -14.60 -1.88
N PHE A 263 -20.80 -14.47 -3.17
CA PHE A 263 -20.33 -13.22 -3.75
C PHE A 263 -21.39 -12.12 -3.65
N GLN A 264 -22.63 -12.42 -4.06
CA GLN A 264 -23.73 -11.45 -4.06
C GLN A 264 -24.08 -10.98 -2.65
N GLU A 265 -24.04 -11.87 -1.67
CA GLU A 265 -24.24 -11.54 -0.25
C GLU A 265 -23.13 -10.62 0.25
N PHE A 266 -21.86 -11.02 0.06
CA PHE A 266 -20.72 -10.25 0.57
C PHE A 266 -20.57 -8.86 -0.08
N TYR A 267 -20.99 -8.69 -1.34
CA TYR A 267 -21.03 -7.39 -2.05
C TYR A 267 -22.33 -6.61 -1.81
N ALA A 268 -23.21 -7.08 -0.91
CA ALA A 268 -24.52 -6.50 -0.61
C ALA A 268 -25.38 -6.22 -1.85
N LEU A 269 -25.34 -7.11 -2.84
CA LEU A 269 -26.09 -6.99 -4.09
C LEU A 269 -27.55 -7.46 -3.96
N THR A 270 -27.85 -8.24 -2.93
CA THR A 270 -29.20 -8.74 -2.65
C THR A 270 -30.07 -7.66 -1.98
N GLY A 271 -31.37 -7.64 -2.28
CA GLY A 271 -32.33 -6.73 -1.65
C GLY A 271 -32.21 -5.24 -2.04
N ILE A 272 -31.34 -4.90 -2.99
CA ILE A 272 -31.20 -3.54 -3.58
C ILE A 272 -31.72 -3.45 -5.03
N GLY A 273 -32.46 -4.47 -5.47
CA GLY A 273 -32.99 -4.61 -6.82
C GLY A 273 -31.97 -5.18 -7.81
N LEU A 274 -32.45 -5.50 -9.02
CA LEU A 274 -31.69 -6.04 -10.16
C LEU A 274 -31.07 -7.43 -10.00
N VAL A 275 -30.86 -7.99 -8.80
CA VAL A 275 -30.14 -9.28 -8.62
C VAL A 275 -31.00 -10.35 -7.94
N THR A 276 -30.96 -11.57 -8.48
CA THR A 276 -31.52 -12.79 -7.87
C THR A 276 -30.38 -13.64 -7.31
N SER A 277 -30.52 -14.10 -6.05
CA SER A 277 -29.49 -14.91 -5.38
C SER A 277 -29.18 -16.19 -6.16
N GLY A 278 -27.89 -16.42 -6.44
CA GLY A 278 -27.38 -17.60 -7.14
C GLY A 278 -27.52 -17.58 -8.67
N GLU A 279 -28.16 -16.57 -9.23
CA GLU A 279 -28.25 -16.35 -10.68
C GLU A 279 -27.32 -15.22 -11.12
N VAL A 280 -26.74 -15.32 -12.32
CA VAL A 280 -25.90 -14.26 -12.90
C VAL A 280 -26.64 -13.59 -14.04
N ASN A 281 -27.17 -12.41 -13.76
CA ASN A 281 -27.66 -11.49 -14.78
C ASN A 281 -26.60 -10.41 -15.11
N CYS A 282 -26.95 -9.45 -15.97
CA CYS A 282 -26.03 -8.40 -16.40
C CYS A 282 -25.45 -7.62 -15.20
N ALA A 283 -26.28 -7.31 -14.19
CA ALA A 283 -25.83 -6.60 -13.01
C ALA A 283 -24.79 -7.39 -12.20
N THR A 284 -25.03 -8.69 -11.99
CA THR A 284 -24.05 -9.57 -11.31
C THR A 284 -22.77 -9.70 -12.14
N MET A 285 -22.86 -9.84 -13.46
CA MET A 285 -21.68 -9.90 -14.33
C MET A 285 -20.87 -8.61 -14.29
N LYS A 286 -21.51 -7.43 -14.32
CA LYS A 286 -20.82 -6.15 -14.15
C LYS A 286 -20.07 -6.08 -12.82
N SER A 287 -20.68 -6.54 -11.73
CA SER A 287 -20.03 -6.57 -10.41
C SER A 287 -18.85 -7.53 -10.33
N LEU A 288 -18.88 -8.64 -11.10
CA LEU A 288 -17.75 -9.56 -11.19
C LEU A 288 -16.57 -8.95 -11.98
N LEU A 289 -16.87 -8.22 -13.06
CA LEU A 289 -15.86 -7.80 -14.05
C LEU A 289 -15.41 -6.34 -13.93
N THR A 290 -16.11 -5.51 -13.16
CA THR A 290 -15.78 -4.09 -12.97
C THR A 290 -15.88 -3.73 -11.50
N SER A 291 -15.05 -2.80 -11.02
CA SER A 291 -15.09 -2.38 -9.62
C SER A 291 -16.45 -1.78 -9.25
N LYS A 292 -16.94 -0.81 -10.02
CA LYS A 292 -18.22 -0.12 -9.77
C LYS A 292 -19.47 -0.98 -9.94
N GLY A 293 -19.36 -2.16 -10.54
CA GLY A 293 -20.50 -3.01 -10.85
C GLY A 293 -21.56 -2.32 -11.71
N ASP A 294 -22.83 -2.68 -11.50
CA ASP A 294 -23.95 -2.00 -12.16
C ASP A 294 -24.28 -0.67 -11.47
N THR A 295 -24.02 0.45 -12.14
CA THR A 295 -24.33 1.80 -11.64
C THR A 295 -25.84 2.08 -11.51
N GLY A 296 -26.68 1.29 -12.19
CA GLY A 296 -28.14 1.35 -12.09
C GLY A 296 -28.69 0.75 -10.80
N ARG A 297 -27.92 -0.06 -10.04
CA ARG A 297 -28.40 -0.67 -8.78
C ARG A 297 -28.79 0.38 -7.75
N LYS A 298 -29.82 0.14 -6.94
CA LYS A 298 -30.13 1.05 -5.82
C LYS A 298 -29.02 0.97 -4.78
N ALA A 299 -28.92 2.00 -3.94
CA ALA A 299 -27.95 2.09 -2.86
C ALA A 299 -28.67 2.34 -1.53
N LYS A 300 -28.03 1.90 -0.44
CA LYS A 300 -28.53 2.11 0.94
C LYS A 300 -27.71 3.18 1.68
N ALA A 301 -26.60 3.62 1.12
CA ALA A 301 -25.84 4.77 1.59
C ALA A 301 -25.57 5.74 0.45
N CYS A 302 -25.22 6.97 0.78
CA CYS A 302 -24.74 7.97 -0.16
C CYS A 302 -23.68 8.86 0.50
N ASP A 303 -22.97 9.66 -0.27
CA ASP A 303 -22.20 10.79 0.23
C ASP A 303 -22.37 11.99 -0.70
N CYS A 304 -22.08 13.20 -0.20
CA CYS A 304 -22.20 14.42 -1.01
C CYS A 304 -21.35 15.55 -0.44
N SER A 305 -21.02 16.56 -1.23
CA SER A 305 -20.36 17.78 -0.70
C SER A 305 -21.38 18.86 -0.28
N THR A 306 -22.61 18.79 -0.79
CA THR A 306 -23.67 19.76 -0.49
C THR A 306 -24.13 19.65 0.96
N VAL A 307 -24.18 20.78 1.67
CA VAL A 307 -24.81 20.90 3.00
C VAL A 307 -26.32 20.74 2.85
N LEU A 308 -26.89 19.73 3.51
CA LEU A 308 -28.27 19.31 3.28
C LEU A 308 -29.26 20.13 4.11
N ASN A 309 -30.28 20.67 3.43
CA ASN A 309 -31.45 21.23 4.07
C ASN A 309 -32.47 20.13 4.46
N LYS A 310 -33.55 20.53 5.15
CA LYS A 310 -34.61 19.62 5.60
C LYS A 310 -35.23 18.79 4.47
N GLN A 311 -35.56 19.43 3.33
CA GLN A 311 -36.20 18.75 2.21
C GLN A 311 -35.24 17.74 1.55
N GLN A 312 -33.99 18.13 1.32
CA GLN A 312 -32.95 17.25 0.77
C GLN A 312 -32.73 16.00 1.65
N ALA A 313 -32.69 16.16 2.97
CA ALA A 313 -32.59 15.04 3.90
C ALA A 313 -33.79 14.08 3.81
N LEU A 314 -35.02 14.62 3.70
CA LEU A 314 -36.22 13.81 3.49
C LEU A 314 -36.20 13.08 2.13
N ASP A 315 -35.77 13.76 1.07
CA ASP A 315 -35.71 13.17 -0.27
C ASP A 315 -34.65 12.05 -0.36
N ILE A 316 -33.51 12.22 0.31
CA ILE A 316 -32.51 11.15 0.50
C ILE A 316 -33.15 9.94 1.21
N LYS A 317 -33.87 10.17 2.32
CA LYS A 317 -34.54 9.08 3.04
C LYS A 317 -35.58 8.38 2.18
N ASN A 318 -36.42 9.14 1.48
CA ASN A 318 -37.48 8.64 0.61
C ASN A 318 -36.93 7.85 -0.59
N ALA A 319 -35.75 8.20 -1.08
CA ALA A 319 -35.05 7.44 -2.12
C ALA A 319 -34.49 6.08 -1.63
N GLY A 320 -34.58 5.78 -0.33
CA GLY A 320 -34.20 4.50 0.27
C GLY A 320 -32.82 4.48 0.91
N TYR A 321 -32.11 5.63 0.94
CA TYR A 321 -30.85 5.75 1.66
C TYR A 321 -31.07 5.73 3.18
N GLN A 322 -30.07 5.20 3.89
CA GLN A 322 -30.10 4.96 5.33
C GLN A 322 -28.93 5.61 6.06
N VAL A 323 -27.80 5.80 5.38
CA VAL A 323 -26.57 6.36 5.94
C VAL A 323 -25.97 7.35 4.93
N VAL A 324 -25.55 8.52 5.40
CA VAL A 324 -25.02 9.60 4.57
C VAL A 324 -23.60 9.94 5.00
N GLY A 325 -22.66 9.92 4.06
CA GLY A 325 -21.28 10.36 4.24
C GLY A 325 -21.22 11.88 4.27
N ARG A 326 -20.71 12.44 5.37
CA ARG A 326 -20.65 13.89 5.55
C ARG A 326 -19.24 14.33 5.93
N TYR A 327 -18.76 15.39 5.29
CA TYR A 327 -17.43 15.92 5.53
C TYR A 327 -17.34 16.65 6.87
N LEU A 328 -16.23 16.47 7.58
CA LEU A 328 -15.93 17.20 8.81
C LEU A 328 -15.37 18.60 8.54
N THR A 329 -14.70 18.78 7.40
CA THR A 329 -13.95 19.99 7.04
C THR A 329 -14.03 20.33 5.56
N GLY A 330 -13.45 21.47 5.18
CA GLY A 330 -13.12 21.80 3.80
C GLY A 330 -14.17 22.55 2.99
N THR A 331 -13.81 22.78 1.72
CA THR A 331 -14.67 23.41 0.71
C THR A 331 -14.68 22.59 -0.59
N ALA A 332 -15.76 22.69 -1.35
CA ALA A 332 -15.91 22.17 -2.70
C ALA A 332 -16.42 23.31 -3.60
N ASN A 333 -15.75 23.59 -4.72
CA ASN A 333 -16.10 24.71 -5.61
C ASN A 333 -16.28 26.05 -4.87
N ARG A 334 -15.36 26.35 -3.92
CA ARG A 334 -15.38 27.52 -3.02
C ARG A 334 -16.60 27.62 -2.09
N LYS A 335 -17.46 26.60 -2.07
CA LYS A 335 -18.56 26.48 -1.11
C LYS A 335 -18.14 25.56 0.02
N ARG A 336 -18.61 25.85 1.23
CA ARG A 336 -18.44 24.95 2.37
C ARG A 336 -19.02 23.57 2.06
N LYS A 337 -18.28 22.50 2.41
CA LYS A 337 -18.78 21.11 2.34
C LYS A 337 -18.98 20.43 3.69
N PHE A 338 -18.47 21.02 4.77
CA PHE A 338 -18.56 20.41 6.09
C PHE A 338 -19.96 20.49 6.72
N ILE A 339 -20.29 19.44 7.48
CA ILE A 339 -21.58 19.28 8.16
C ILE A 339 -21.84 20.38 9.20
N THR A 340 -23.11 20.72 9.40
CA THR A 340 -23.54 21.83 10.26
C THR A 340 -24.51 21.38 11.34
N PHE A 341 -24.67 22.16 12.42
CA PHE A 341 -25.66 21.87 13.47
C PHE A 341 -27.10 21.83 12.94
N GLU A 342 -27.44 22.66 11.96
CA GLU A 342 -28.77 22.64 11.33
C GLU A 342 -28.95 21.37 10.48
N GLU A 343 -27.93 21.00 9.71
CA GLU A 343 -27.92 19.78 8.91
C GLU A 343 -28.01 18.52 9.77
N ILE A 344 -27.30 18.48 10.91
CA ILE A 344 -27.41 17.38 11.89
C ILE A 344 -28.88 17.19 12.31
N LYS A 345 -29.56 18.26 12.72
CA LYS A 345 -30.99 18.21 13.08
C LYS A 345 -31.86 17.71 11.93
N ASN A 346 -31.58 18.16 10.70
CA ASN A 346 -32.32 17.73 9.51
C ASN A 346 -32.14 16.23 9.23
N LEU A 347 -30.92 15.71 9.34
CA LEU A 347 -30.59 14.30 9.14
C LEU A 347 -31.19 13.41 10.22
N GLU A 348 -31.07 13.81 11.50
CA GLU A 348 -31.69 13.11 12.64
C GLU A 348 -33.22 13.05 12.49
N SER A 349 -33.84 14.18 12.13
CA SER A 349 -35.30 14.27 11.92
C SER A 349 -35.80 13.42 10.75
N ALA A 350 -34.99 13.25 9.71
CA ALA A 350 -35.28 12.36 8.59
C ALA A 350 -35.03 10.88 8.92
N GLY A 351 -34.45 10.57 10.08
CA GLY A 351 -34.06 9.21 10.46
C GLY A 351 -32.91 8.66 9.60
N LEU A 352 -32.00 9.54 9.18
CA LEU A 352 -30.75 9.19 8.49
C LEU A 352 -29.62 9.05 9.51
N ARG A 353 -28.68 8.16 9.21
CA ARG A 353 -27.43 7.99 9.95
C ARG A 353 -26.29 8.70 9.22
N VAL A 354 -25.21 9.02 9.91
CA VAL A 354 -24.05 9.70 9.32
C VAL A 354 -22.79 8.84 9.44
N PHE A 355 -21.90 8.88 8.44
CA PHE A 355 -20.50 8.46 8.63
C PHE A 355 -19.56 9.65 8.31
N PRO A 356 -18.66 10.04 9.23
CA PRO A 356 -17.76 11.16 9.01
C PRO A 356 -16.66 10.90 7.98
N ILE A 357 -16.44 11.88 7.10
CA ILE A 357 -15.36 11.86 6.09
C ILE A 357 -14.39 13.03 6.36
N TYR A 358 -13.09 12.77 6.26
CA TYR A 358 -12.04 13.79 6.26
C TYR A 358 -11.36 13.85 4.89
N GLN A 359 -11.37 15.04 4.27
CA GLN A 359 -10.74 15.28 2.97
C GLN A 359 -10.49 16.79 2.75
N ASP A 360 -9.38 17.33 3.24
CA ASP A 360 -8.93 18.70 2.88
C ASP A 360 -7.90 18.72 1.74
N GLY A 361 -7.56 17.53 1.24
CA GLY A 361 -6.73 17.32 0.06
C GLY A 361 -6.84 15.88 -0.41
N GLY A 362 -5.70 15.20 -0.53
CA GLY A 362 -5.65 13.76 -0.84
C GLY A 362 -5.91 13.35 -2.29
N TYR A 363 -6.18 14.30 -3.19
CA TYR A 363 -6.41 14.04 -4.62
C TYR A 363 -5.13 14.03 -5.48
N LYS A 364 -3.96 14.16 -4.84
CA LYS A 364 -2.63 14.11 -5.47
C LYS A 364 -1.59 13.55 -4.49
N VAL A 365 -0.55 12.89 -5.02
CA VAL A 365 0.52 12.31 -4.21
C VAL A 365 1.28 13.34 -3.37
N GLN A 366 1.44 14.58 -3.87
CA GLN A 366 2.18 15.65 -3.17
C GLN A 366 1.62 15.98 -1.79
N TYR A 367 0.31 15.81 -1.61
CA TYR A 367 -0.34 15.96 -0.30
C TYR A 367 0.26 15.01 0.74
N PHE A 368 0.47 13.75 0.35
CA PHE A 368 1.03 12.71 1.22
C PHE A 368 2.57 12.74 1.31
N GLN A 369 3.24 13.55 0.48
CA GLN A 369 4.68 13.76 0.56
C GLN A 369 5.05 14.76 1.66
N ASN A 370 4.10 15.59 2.12
CA ASN A 370 4.31 16.43 3.29
C ASN A 370 4.44 15.54 4.53
N VAL A 371 5.62 15.56 5.14
CA VAL A 371 5.98 14.71 6.29
C VAL A 371 5.12 14.97 7.53
N LYS A 372 4.46 16.14 7.62
CA LYS A 372 3.56 16.50 8.73
C LYS A 372 2.10 16.12 8.50
N GLN A 373 1.72 15.80 7.26
CA GLN A 373 0.31 15.74 6.86
C GLN A 373 -0.54 14.78 7.68
N GLY A 374 -0.01 13.60 8.03
CA GLY A 374 -0.75 12.62 8.81
C GLY A 374 -1.04 13.05 10.25
N ILE A 375 -0.22 13.95 10.81
CA ILE A 375 -0.42 14.47 12.17
C ILE A 375 -1.42 15.62 12.14
N GLU A 376 -1.20 16.58 11.23
CA GLU A 376 -2.09 17.73 11.00
C GLU A 376 -3.53 17.27 10.70
N ASP A 377 -3.69 16.26 9.83
CA ASP A 377 -5.00 15.72 9.47
C ASP A 377 -5.68 15.01 10.64
N ALA A 378 -4.92 14.28 11.46
CA ALA A 378 -5.50 13.59 12.61
C ALA A 378 -6.04 14.57 13.65
N HIS A 379 -5.23 15.57 14.02
CA HIS A 379 -5.63 16.62 14.96
C HIS A 379 -6.84 17.38 14.44
N THR A 380 -6.79 17.83 13.19
CA THR A 380 -7.89 18.55 12.54
C THR A 380 -9.18 17.72 12.53
N ALA A 381 -9.10 16.44 12.15
CA ALA A 381 -10.26 15.56 12.13
C ALA A 381 -10.85 15.30 13.53
N ILE A 382 -10.01 15.02 14.52
CA ILE A 382 -10.43 14.78 15.91
C ILE A 382 -11.12 16.04 16.47
N THR A 383 -10.51 17.21 16.27
CA THR A 383 -11.06 18.48 16.74
C THR A 383 -12.37 18.80 16.04
N ALA A 384 -12.44 18.70 14.71
CA ALA A 384 -13.67 18.95 13.96
C ALA A 384 -14.81 18.01 14.40
N ALA A 385 -14.51 16.72 14.60
CA ALA A 385 -15.47 15.73 15.09
C ALA A 385 -15.98 16.08 16.50
N LYS A 386 -15.10 16.45 17.44
CA LYS A 386 -15.50 16.87 18.79
C LYS A 386 -16.38 18.12 18.76
N ARG A 387 -16.05 19.10 17.91
CA ARG A 387 -16.76 20.40 17.81
C ARG A 387 -18.23 20.26 17.41
N ILE A 388 -18.58 19.23 16.66
CA ILE A 388 -19.96 18.99 16.22
C ILE A 388 -20.65 17.89 17.02
N GLY A 389 -19.99 17.33 18.04
CA GLY A 389 -20.56 16.28 18.89
C GLY A 389 -20.54 14.88 18.28
N VAL A 390 -19.53 14.52 17.47
CA VAL A 390 -19.41 13.14 17.00
C VAL A 390 -19.26 12.18 18.21
N PRO A 391 -20.07 11.12 18.32
CA PRO A 391 -20.02 10.21 19.46
C PRO A 391 -18.71 9.43 19.61
N LYS A 392 -18.41 9.05 20.86
CA LYS A 392 -17.26 8.20 21.22
C LYS A 392 -17.22 6.92 20.35
N GLY A 393 -16.03 6.54 19.89
CA GLY A 393 -15.84 5.28 19.15
C GLY A 393 -16.18 5.33 17.66
N THR A 394 -16.64 6.47 17.15
CA THR A 394 -16.99 6.65 15.73
C THR A 394 -15.78 6.51 14.82
N THR A 395 -15.96 5.88 13.66
CA THR A 395 -14.95 5.79 12.59
C THR A 395 -14.95 7.07 11.75
N ILE A 396 -13.77 7.65 11.50
CA ILE A 396 -13.58 8.78 10.58
C ILE A 396 -12.82 8.29 9.35
N TYR A 397 -13.38 8.48 8.15
CA TYR A 397 -12.80 7.98 6.90
C TYR A 397 -11.88 9.02 6.25
N PHE A 398 -10.57 8.72 6.17
CA PHE A 398 -9.55 9.58 5.58
C PHE A 398 -9.35 9.26 4.09
N ALA A 399 -9.41 10.28 3.23
CA ALA A 399 -9.44 10.11 1.79
C ALA A 399 -8.05 10.06 1.11
N VAL A 400 -7.83 9.02 0.30
CA VAL A 400 -6.76 8.85 -0.69
C VAL A 400 -7.40 8.79 -2.07
N ASP A 401 -7.67 9.96 -2.64
CA ASP A 401 -8.59 10.15 -3.77
C ASP A 401 -7.85 10.38 -5.10
N PHE A 402 -6.91 9.50 -5.44
CA PHE A 402 -6.18 9.55 -6.69
C PHE A 402 -5.74 8.16 -7.17
N ASP A 403 -5.28 8.06 -8.42
CA ASP A 403 -4.69 6.83 -8.96
C ASP A 403 -3.30 6.58 -8.34
N CYS A 404 -3.29 6.06 -7.12
CA CYS A 404 -2.09 5.74 -6.37
C CYS A 404 -1.58 4.33 -6.73
N TYR A 405 -0.30 4.24 -7.09
CA TYR A 405 0.37 2.97 -7.40
C TYR A 405 0.92 2.26 -6.15
N ASP A 406 1.16 0.96 -6.21
CA ASP A 406 1.72 0.16 -5.09
C ASP A 406 2.99 0.78 -4.46
N TYR A 407 3.91 1.29 -5.28
CA TYR A 407 5.12 1.93 -4.77
C TYR A 407 4.83 3.25 -4.04
N GLN A 408 3.88 4.06 -4.54
CA GLN A 408 3.46 5.31 -3.87
C GLN A 408 2.71 5.01 -2.58
N MET A 409 1.89 3.97 -2.57
CA MET A 409 1.20 3.52 -1.36
C MET A 409 2.21 3.19 -0.26
N LYS A 410 3.21 2.37 -0.55
CA LYS A 410 4.25 1.99 0.40
C LYS A 410 5.10 3.17 0.86
N SER A 411 5.46 4.07 -0.06
CA SER A 411 6.36 5.20 0.26
C SER A 411 5.66 6.38 0.93
N PHE A 412 4.37 6.61 0.69
CA PHE A 412 3.69 7.84 1.13
C PHE A 412 2.39 7.62 1.88
N ILE A 413 1.58 6.63 1.50
CA ILE A 413 0.28 6.39 2.15
C ILE A 413 0.43 5.62 3.46
N VAL A 414 1.30 4.59 3.50
CA VAL A 414 1.57 3.85 4.74
C VAL A 414 2.12 4.77 5.84
N PRO A 415 3.18 5.58 5.61
CA PRO A 415 3.68 6.52 6.64
C PRO A 415 2.64 7.55 7.08
N TYR A 416 1.82 8.05 6.15
CA TYR A 416 0.70 8.95 6.48
C TYR A 416 -0.28 8.30 7.45
N PHE A 417 -0.71 7.05 7.20
CA PHE A 417 -1.63 6.33 8.08
C PHE A 417 -0.98 5.89 9.41
N GLU A 418 0.32 5.64 9.45
CA GLU A 418 1.04 5.40 10.71
C GLU A 418 1.02 6.64 11.61
N LYS A 419 1.27 7.83 11.04
CA LYS A 419 1.18 9.11 11.75
C LYS A 419 -0.24 9.45 12.20
N LEU A 420 -1.24 9.23 11.34
CA LEU A 420 -2.65 9.34 11.73
C LEU A 420 -2.96 8.47 12.96
N ASN A 421 -2.54 7.19 12.91
CA ASN A 421 -2.80 6.24 14.00
C ASN A 421 -2.03 6.57 15.28
N TYR A 422 -0.88 7.20 15.18
CA TYR A 422 -0.14 7.70 16.34
C TYR A 422 -1.02 8.69 17.13
N VAL A 423 -1.53 9.73 16.48
CA VAL A 423 -2.39 10.74 17.11
C VAL A 423 -3.72 10.14 17.58
N PHE A 424 -4.31 9.24 16.80
CA PHE A 424 -5.56 8.56 17.20
C PHE A 424 -5.39 7.67 18.44
N LYS A 425 -4.17 7.30 18.81
CA LYS A 425 -3.87 6.51 20.01
C LYS A 425 -3.34 7.36 21.17
N SER A 426 -3.05 8.64 20.94
CA SER A 426 -2.63 9.58 21.98
C SER A 426 -3.83 10.12 22.78
N GLU A 427 -3.53 10.94 23.78
CA GLU A 427 -4.52 11.54 24.69
C GLU A 427 -5.41 12.56 23.97
N THR A 428 -4.92 13.13 22.86
CA THR A 428 -5.69 13.97 21.93
C THR A 428 -7.01 13.30 21.56
N ASN A 429 -7.03 11.99 21.31
CA ASN A 429 -8.23 11.24 20.98
C ASN A 429 -8.96 10.68 22.22
N ASN A 430 -9.34 11.54 23.17
CA ASN A 430 -10.10 11.13 24.36
C ASN A 430 -11.49 10.53 24.05
N LYS A 431 -12.06 10.82 22.88
CA LYS A 431 -13.32 10.21 22.36
C LYS A 431 -13.09 8.84 21.70
N LYS A 432 -11.85 8.34 21.64
CA LYS A 432 -11.51 7.02 21.10
C LYS A 432 -12.12 6.79 19.70
N TYR A 433 -12.12 7.83 18.87
CA TYR A 433 -12.47 7.68 17.45
C TYR A 433 -11.55 6.67 16.79
N LYS A 434 -12.02 6.07 15.69
CA LYS A 434 -11.28 5.06 14.93
C LYS A 434 -10.89 5.62 13.56
N VAL A 435 -9.76 5.17 13.03
CA VAL A 435 -9.34 5.50 11.67
C VAL A 435 -10.06 4.58 10.68
N GLY A 436 -10.73 5.15 9.69
CA GLY A 436 -11.20 4.48 8.47
C GLY A 436 -10.48 5.05 7.25
N ILE A 437 -10.56 4.37 6.12
CA ILE A 437 -9.91 4.80 4.88
C ILE A 437 -10.92 4.91 3.74
N TYR A 438 -10.86 6.00 2.96
CA TYR A 438 -11.44 6.09 1.63
C TYR A 438 -10.36 5.96 0.56
N ALA A 439 -10.35 4.88 -0.22
CA ALA A 439 -9.31 4.64 -1.24
C ALA A 439 -9.71 3.55 -2.25
N PRO A 440 -8.94 3.36 -3.33
CA PRO A 440 -9.01 2.17 -4.18
C PRO A 440 -8.86 0.85 -3.41
N ARG A 441 -9.42 -0.23 -3.94
CA ARG A 441 -9.54 -1.56 -3.31
C ARG A 441 -8.25 -2.11 -2.72
N TYR A 442 -7.15 -2.07 -3.48
CA TYR A 442 -5.86 -2.60 -3.02
C TYR A 442 -5.30 -1.80 -1.85
N ILE A 443 -5.41 -0.47 -1.89
CA ILE A 443 -4.93 0.42 -0.84
C ILE A 443 -5.72 0.20 0.44
N CYS A 444 -7.05 0.17 0.34
CA CYS A 444 -7.91 -0.19 1.46
C CYS A 444 -7.52 -1.55 2.07
N SER A 445 -7.32 -2.57 1.22
CA SER A 445 -6.93 -3.91 1.67
C SER A 445 -5.58 -3.93 2.37
N TYR A 446 -4.60 -3.20 1.84
CA TYR A 446 -3.24 -3.14 2.39
C TYR A 446 -3.22 -2.41 3.74
N ILE A 447 -3.76 -1.19 3.81
CA ILE A 447 -3.79 -0.38 5.03
C ILE A 447 -4.56 -1.09 6.15
N SER A 448 -5.67 -1.75 5.80
CA SER A 448 -6.44 -2.54 6.77
C SER A 448 -5.67 -3.77 7.26
N LYS A 449 -4.91 -4.45 6.38
CA LYS A 449 -4.08 -5.61 6.75
C LYS A 449 -2.95 -5.22 7.70
N GLU A 450 -2.39 -4.01 7.55
CA GLU A 450 -1.39 -3.46 8.48
C GLU A 450 -1.99 -3.02 9.83
N GLY A 451 -3.31 -3.08 9.99
CA GLY A 451 -4.02 -2.67 11.20
C GLY A 451 -4.11 -1.16 11.38
N LEU A 452 -4.00 -0.40 10.29
CA LEU A 452 -4.02 1.06 10.28
C LEU A 452 -5.40 1.65 9.96
N ALA A 453 -6.38 0.83 9.58
CA ALA A 453 -7.77 1.25 9.39
C ALA A 453 -8.74 0.17 9.86
N GLU A 454 -9.77 0.58 10.59
CA GLU A 454 -10.86 -0.28 11.08
C GLU A 454 -11.76 -0.73 9.92
N TYR A 455 -12.24 0.23 9.13
CA TYR A 455 -13.17 0.02 8.02
C TYR A 455 -12.71 0.71 6.74
N SER A 456 -13.15 0.17 5.61
CA SER A 456 -12.90 0.73 4.28
C SER A 456 -14.17 1.35 3.68
N PHE A 457 -14.03 2.56 3.16
CA PHE A 457 -14.95 3.21 2.23
C PHE A 457 -14.32 3.15 0.83
N VAL A 458 -14.82 2.31 -0.05
CA VAL A 458 -14.10 1.91 -1.26
C VAL A 458 -14.41 2.84 -2.43
N ALA A 459 -13.39 3.32 -3.14
CA ALA A 459 -13.53 4.21 -4.29
C ALA A 459 -13.75 3.44 -5.62
N ASP A 460 -14.78 2.59 -5.69
CA ASP A 460 -14.99 1.67 -6.84
C ASP A 460 -15.46 2.37 -8.12
N MET A 461 -16.07 3.55 -8.02
CA MET A 461 -16.44 4.43 -9.13
C MET A 461 -15.27 4.67 -10.09
N SER A 462 -14.07 4.82 -9.55
CA SER A 462 -12.82 5.03 -10.27
C SER A 462 -12.27 3.74 -10.86
N SER A 463 -13.06 3.10 -11.73
CA SER A 463 -12.78 1.76 -12.27
C SER A 463 -11.54 1.67 -13.18
N GLY A 464 -10.98 2.80 -13.57
CA GLY A 464 -9.73 2.89 -14.32
C GLY A 464 -8.48 2.99 -13.45
N TYR A 465 -8.61 3.22 -12.15
CA TYR A 465 -7.46 3.32 -11.24
C TYR A 465 -6.74 1.98 -11.10
N SER A 466 -5.43 2.05 -11.06
CA SER A 466 -4.51 0.91 -11.07
C SER A 466 -4.74 0.00 -9.86
N CYS A 467 -5.02 0.57 -8.68
CA CYS A 467 -5.31 -0.16 -7.45
C CYS A 467 -6.78 -0.62 -7.30
N ASN A 468 -7.62 -0.41 -8.31
CA ASN A 468 -8.95 -1.04 -8.42
C ASN A 468 -8.95 -2.22 -9.41
N LEU A 469 -8.16 -2.12 -10.49
CA LEU A 469 -8.10 -3.12 -11.55
C LEU A 469 -7.47 -4.42 -11.06
N GLY A 470 -8.24 -5.50 -11.08
CA GLY A 470 -7.77 -6.83 -10.70
C GLY A 470 -7.74 -7.08 -9.18
N TYR A 471 -8.26 -6.16 -8.38
CA TYR A 471 -8.34 -6.28 -6.93
C TYR A 471 -9.77 -6.51 -6.47
N ARG A 472 -9.93 -7.45 -5.52
CA ARG A 472 -11.20 -7.70 -4.83
C ARG A 472 -11.50 -6.59 -3.82
N ILE A 473 -12.77 -6.38 -3.51
CA ILE A 473 -13.17 -5.44 -2.44
C ILE A 473 -12.57 -5.91 -1.08
N PRO A 474 -12.07 -5.02 -0.22
CA PRO A 474 -11.48 -5.39 1.07
C PRO A 474 -12.47 -6.09 2.00
N LYS A 475 -11.99 -7.00 2.85
CA LYS A 475 -12.84 -7.76 3.80
C LYS A 475 -13.58 -6.89 4.80
N ASN A 476 -13.02 -5.76 5.18
CA ASN A 476 -13.58 -4.80 6.15
C ASN A 476 -14.33 -3.63 5.47
N TRP A 477 -14.80 -3.81 4.22
CA TRP A 477 -15.57 -2.76 3.56
C TRP A 477 -16.87 -2.47 4.32
N ALA A 478 -17.11 -1.19 4.57
CA ALA A 478 -18.34 -0.66 5.17
C ALA A 478 -19.20 0.04 4.12
N PHE A 479 -18.51 0.78 3.25
CA PHE A 479 -19.09 1.64 2.24
C PHE A 479 -18.36 1.43 0.90
N ASP A 480 -19.06 1.61 -0.22
CA ASP A 480 -18.55 1.35 -1.56
C ASP A 480 -19.10 2.42 -2.53
N GLN A 481 -18.34 3.45 -2.87
CA GLN A 481 -18.76 4.50 -3.80
C GLN A 481 -18.66 4.00 -5.24
N PHE A 482 -19.77 3.98 -5.99
CA PHE A 482 -19.78 3.36 -7.32
C PHE A 482 -20.39 4.21 -8.45
N PHE A 483 -21.07 5.31 -8.13
CA PHE A 483 -21.67 6.18 -9.14
C PHE A 483 -21.98 7.57 -8.57
N GLU A 484 -21.73 8.61 -9.33
CA GLU A 484 -22.06 10.00 -8.98
C GLU A 484 -23.23 10.49 -9.83
N PHE A 485 -24.24 11.11 -9.21
CA PHE A 485 -25.23 11.95 -9.89
C PHE A 485 -24.65 13.36 -10.07
N ASN A 486 -24.40 13.77 -11.32
CA ASN A 486 -24.05 15.15 -11.68
C ASN A 486 -24.39 15.42 -13.15
N GLU A 487 -24.13 16.63 -13.63
CA GLU A 487 -24.37 17.00 -15.04
C GLU A 487 -23.65 16.09 -16.06
N ARG A 488 -22.47 15.56 -15.70
CA ARG A 488 -21.67 14.68 -16.57
C ARG A 488 -22.24 13.26 -16.67
N THR A 489 -23.07 12.84 -15.73
CA THR A 489 -23.63 11.47 -15.63
C THR A 489 -25.14 11.41 -15.88
N GLY A 490 -25.72 12.47 -16.43
CA GLY A 490 -27.14 12.50 -16.84
C GLY A 490 -28.07 13.22 -15.85
N GLY A 491 -27.53 13.93 -14.87
CA GLY A 491 -28.29 14.82 -13.99
C GLY A 491 -27.94 14.67 -12.52
N GLN A 492 -28.26 15.72 -11.76
CA GLN A 492 -28.12 15.77 -10.31
C GLN A 492 -29.20 14.93 -9.61
N PHE A 493 -28.99 14.64 -8.32
CA PHE A 493 -30.00 13.96 -7.51
C PHE A 493 -31.31 14.77 -7.49
N PRO A 494 -32.46 14.15 -7.81
CA PRO A 494 -33.73 14.86 -7.97
C PRO A 494 -34.29 15.25 -6.59
N SER A 495 -34.00 16.49 -6.20
CA SER A 495 -34.44 17.15 -4.98
C SER A 495 -34.72 18.63 -5.29
N SER A 496 -35.29 19.38 -4.36
CA SER A 496 -35.48 20.83 -4.49
C SER A 496 -34.73 21.59 -3.38
N PRO A 497 -33.56 22.21 -3.66
CA PRO A 497 -32.83 22.16 -4.92
C PRO A 497 -32.16 20.80 -5.16
N SER A 498 -31.87 20.51 -6.43
CA SER A 498 -31.06 19.35 -6.84
C SER A 498 -29.60 19.57 -6.46
N PHE A 499 -28.84 18.48 -6.36
CA PHE A 499 -27.44 18.54 -5.98
C PHE A 499 -26.67 17.27 -6.39
N ASP A 500 -25.35 17.38 -6.46
CA ASP A 500 -24.49 16.24 -6.74
C ASP A 500 -24.49 15.26 -5.56
N LEU A 501 -24.67 13.97 -5.84
CA LEU A 501 -24.75 12.91 -4.83
C LEU A 501 -24.12 11.64 -5.34
N ASP A 502 -23.29 11.03 -4.52
CA ASP A 502 -22.66 9.75 -4.78
C ASP A 502 -23.49 8.59 -4.21
N LYS A 503 -23.72 7.57 -5.02
CA LYS A 503 -24.33 6.30 -4.61
C LYS A 503 -23.29 5.43 -3.94
N VAL A 504 -23.61 4.99 -2.73
CA VAL A 504 -22.71 4.21 -1.88
C VAL A 504 -23.36 2.87 -1.48
N GLY A 505 -22.73 1.77 -1.85
CA GLY A 505 -23.05 0.43 -1.38
C GLY A 505 -22.81 0.35 0.13
N TYR A 506 -23.63 -0.43 0.85
CA TYR A 506 -23.59 -0.50 2.30
C TYR A 506 -23.58 -1.95 2.77
N SER A 507 -22.47 -2.39 3.35
CA SER A 507 -22.32 -3.76 3.85
C SER A 507 -23.05 -4.00 5.17
N GLY A 508 -23.27 -2.93 5.94
CA GLY A 508 -23.79 -3.02 7.31
C GLY A 508 -22.72 -3.17 8.39
N SER A 509 -21.43 -3.20 8.04
CA SER A 509 -20.32 -3.33 9.02
C SER A 509 -20.24 -2.12 9.95
N ASP A 510 -20.12 -0.90 9.39
CA ASP A 510 -20.26 0.33 10.17
C ASP A 510 -21.75 0.70 10.24
N LYS A 511 -22.29 1.00 11.43
CA LYS A 511 -23.69 1.41 11.56
C LYS A 511 -23.90 2.90 11.27
N GLY A 512 -22.85 3.70 11.22
CA GLY A 512 -22.96 5.15 11.24
C GLY A 512 -23.55 5.65 12.57
N ILE A 513 -23.51 6.96 12.75
CA ILE A 513 -24.00 7.65 13.94
C ILE A 513 -25.46 8.04 13.76
N THR A 514 -26.27 7.78 14.78
CA THR A 514 -27.71 8.12 14.81
C THR A 514 -27.99 9.42 15.57
N THR A 515 -27.11 9.78 16.50
CA THR A 515 -27.29 10.92 17.40
C THR A 515 -25.95 11.58 17.63
N PHE A 516 -25.93 12.90 17.77
CA PHE A 516 -24.73 13.65 18.15
C PHE A 516 -24.75 14.02 19.64
N ASP A 517 -23.57 14.02 20.25
CA ASP A 517 -23.35 14.51 21.61
C ASP A 517 -23.66 16.02 21.66
N LYS A 518 -24.27 16.48 22.74
CA LYS A 518 -24.45 17.91 22.96
C LYS A 518 -23.08 18.57 23.17
N VAL A 519 -22.90 19.71 22.51
CA VAL A 519 -21.69 20.53 22.60
C VAL A 519 -22.09 21.98 22.79
N ASP A 520 -21.34 22.69 23.62
CA ASP A 520 -21.55 24.11 23.83
C ASP A 520 -21.05 24.91 22.63
N TYR A 521 -21.76 25.98 22.31
CA TYR A 521 -21.33 26.92 21.27
C TYR A 521 -20.05 27.62 21.73
N MET A 522 -19.08 27.75 20.81
CA MET A 522 -17.86 28.52 21.01
C MET A 522 -17.89 29.73 20.08
N SER A 523 -17.63 30.89 20.65
CA SER A 523 -17.41 32.14 19.91
C SER A 523 -16.18 32.05 19.00
N PRO A 524 -16.05 32.94 18.01
CA PRO A 524 -14.86 33.01 17.15
C PRO A 524 -13.55 33.15 17.94
N ASP A 525 -13.56 33.93 19.04
CA ASP A 525 -12.37 34.15 19.87
C ASP A 525 -11.99 32.88 20.64
N GLU A 526 -12.97 32.19 21.25
CA GLU A 526 -12.73 30.88 21.89
C GLU A 526 -12.24 29.81 20.91
N LEU A 527 -12.70 29.86 19.66
CA LEU A 527 -12.21 28.99 18.59
C LEU A 527 -10.76 29.32 18.21
N ALA A 528 -10.41 30.60 18.13
CA ALA A 528 -9.05 31.04 17.84
C ALA A 528 -8.05 30.62 18.94
N GLU A 529 -8.46 30.77 20.20
CA GLU A 529 -7.67 30.30 21.35
C GLU A 529 -7.45 28.78 21.28
N LYS A 530 -8.53 28.00 21.10
CA LYS A 530 -8.40 26.53 20.96
C LYS A 530 -7.61 26.07 19.75
N ASN A 531 -7.63 26.81 18.64
CA ASN A 531 -6.80 26.49 17.48
C ASN A 531 -5.31 26.70 17.80
N SER A 532 -4.98 27.75 18.57
CA SER A 532 -3.61 28.01 19.03
C SER A 532 -3.11 26.88 19.95
N ASP A 533 -3.93 26.43 20.89
CA ASP A 533 -3.60 25.29 21.77
C ASP A 533 -3.39 24.00 20.98
N GLN A 534 -4.23 23.74 19.97
CA GLN A 534 -4.11 22.57 19.11
C GLN A 534 -2.78 22.56 18.33
N MET A 535 -2.33 23.72 17.83
CA MET A 535 -1.07 23.83 17.11
C MET A 535 0.13 23.37 17.97
N ILE A 536 0.09 23.63 19.27
CA ILE A 536 1.12 23.18 20.23
C ILE A 536 1.10 21.65 20.36
N GLU A 537 -0.08 21.04 20.53
CA GLU A 537 -0.23 19.59 20.60
C GLU A 537 0.21 18.89 19.30
N GLU A 538 -0.10 19.48 18.15
CA GLU A 538 0.37 19.00 16.85
C GLU A 538 1.90 18.97 16.77
N GLN A 539 2.58 20.01 17.25
CA GLN A 539 4.05 20.02 17.23
C GLN A 539 4.67 19.06 18.24
N LYS A 540 4.04 18.84 19.41
CA LYS A 540 4.49 17.83 20.38
C LYS A 540 4.44 16.43 19.76
N ASP A 541 3.32 16.07 19.13
CA ASP A 541 3.17 14.79 18.44
C ASP A 541 4.14 14.69 17.24
N GLN A 542 4.35 15.79 16.51
CA GLN A 542 5.30 15.85 15.39
C GLN A 542 6.74 15.59 15.84
N PHE A 543 7.17 16.21 16.94
CA PHE A 543 8.51 16.02 17.49
C PHE A 543 8.77 14.53 17.79
N VAL A 544 7.83 13.88 18.47
CA VAL A 544 7.97 12.45 18.83
C VAL A 544 7.89 11.56 17.59
N CYS A 545 6.98 11.83 16.66
CA CYS A 545 6.87 11.07 15.42
C CYS A 545 8.13 11.16 14.57
N ASN A 546 8.74 12.34 14.46
CA ASN A 546 10.00 12.54 13.77
C ASN A 546 11.09 11.62 14.33
N ILE A 547 11.22 11.53 15.65
CA ILE A 547 12.19 10.65 16.30
C ILE A 547 11.87 9.18 16.00
N LEU A 548 10.64 8.74 16.26
CA LEU A 548 10.25 7.34 16.14
C LEU A 548 10.27 6.83 14.69
N GLU A 549 9.88 7.67 13.72
CA GLU A 549 9.88 7.32 12.30
C GLU A 549 11.32 7.10 11.80
N LYS A 550 12.21 8.05 12.09
CA LYS A 550 13.61 8.00 11.64
C LYS A 550 14.42 6.89 12.28
N LEU A 551 14.02 6.43 13.46
CA LEU A 551 14.59 5.27 14.13
C LEU A 551 13.88 3.94 13.76
N GLY A 552 12.83 3.96 12.93
CA GLY A 552 12.10 2.76 12.51
C GLY A 552 11.23 2.11 13.60
N TYR A 553 10.78 2.91 14.58
CA TYR A 553 9.97 2.48 15.72
C TYR A 553 8.51 2.95 15.68
N LEU A 554 8.14 3.92 14.83
CA LEU A 554 6.78 4.50 14.78
C LEU A 554 5.68 3.43 14.66
N ASN A 555 5.81 2.53 13.68
CA ASN A 555 4.82 1.49 13.42
C ASN A 555 4.67 0.46 14.56
N LYS A 556 5.70 0.27 15.39
CA LYS A 556 5.68 -0.60 16.56
C LYS A 556 4.97 0.10 17.72
N VAL A 557 5.29 1.37 17.95
CA VAL A 557 4.65 2.22 18.97
C VAL A 557 3.16 2.36 18.72
N VAL A 558 2.77 2.56 17.46
CA VAL A 558 1.36 2.59 17.06
C VAL A 558 0.63 1.32 17.52
N LYS A 559 1.27 0.15 17.66
CA LYS A 559 0.60 -1.07 18.09
C LYS A 559 0.44 -1.20 19.62
N SER A 560 1.19 -0.48 20.45
CA SER A 560 1.26 -0.68 21.91
C SER A 560 0.57 0.40 22.78
N ASN A 561 -0.17 1.33 22.18
CA ASN A 561 -0.77 2.54 22.80
C ASN A 561 0.28 3.57 23.29
N ILE A 562 -0.07 4.86 23.22
CA ILE A 562 0.85 5.98 23.52
C ILE A 562 0.37 6.69 24.77
N VAL A 563 1.31 6.94 25.71
CA VAL A 563 1.06 7.68 26.94
C VAL A 563 2.28 8.53 27.24
N TYR A 564 2.10 9.85 27.38
CA TYR A 564 3.15 10.75 27.83
C TYR A 564 3.52 10.47 29.29
N GLU A 565 4.74 10.82 29.69
CA GLU A 565 5.27 10.60 31.04
C GLU A 565 5.38 9.13 31.49
N LYS A 566 5.03 8.18 30.62
CA LYS A 566 5.04 6.75 30.90
C LYS A 566 5.89 6.00 29.89
N GLU A 567 6.75 5.13 30.39
CA GLU A 567 7.54 4.27 29.55
C GLU A 567 6.67 3.18 28.91
N SER A 568 6.83 3.02 27.59
CA SER A 568 6.06 2.08 26.77
C SER A 568 6.99 1.16 25.99
N THR A 569 6.69 -0.14 25.98
CA THR A 569 7.48 -1.13 25.25
C THR A 569 7.23 -1.03 23.75
N VAL A 570 8.32 -1.06 22.98
CA VAL A 570 8.33 -0.95 21.52
C VAL A 570 8.65 -2.29 20.87
N ALA A 571 9.68 -2.98 21.34
CA ALA A 571 10.15 -4.23 20.74
C ALA A 571 10.91 -5.11 21.73
N ALA A 572 10.96 -6.40 21.43
CA ALA A 572 11.92 -7.34 21.99
C ALA A 572 12.69 -7.95 20.81
N ILE A 573 14.01 -7.75 20.79
CA ILE A 573 14.89 -8.15 19.69
C ILE A 573 15.79 -9.28 20.21
N PRO A 574 15.47 -10.55 19.90
CA PRO A 574 16.35 -11.66 20.26
C PRO A 574 17.62 -11.64 19.39
N THR A 575 18.75 -11.96 20.00
CA THR A 575 20.06 -12.16 19.38
C THR A 575 20.65 -13.49 19.87
N ASP A 576 21.79 -13.90 19.32
CA ASP A 576 22.44 -15.16 19.71
C ASP A 576 22.85 -15.16 21.20
N GLY A 577 23.35 -14.02 21.72
CA GLY A 577 23.76 -13.87 23.12
C GLY A 577 22.78 -13.18 24.09
N CYS A 578 21.75 -12.47 23.61
CA CYS A 578 20.84 -11.69 24.48
C CYS A 578 19.47 -11.42 23.85
N THR A 579 18.57 -10.80 24.60
CA THR A 579 17.36 -10.14 24.10
C THR A 579 17.44 -8.67 24.48
N ILE A 580 17.31 -7.79 23.50
CA ILE A 580 17.24 -6.34 23.71
C ILE A 580 15.78 -5.93 23.76
N PHE A 581 15.34 -5.40 24.90
CA PHE A 581 14.03 -4.78 25.03
C PHE A 581 14.15 -3.30 24.74
N VAL A 582 13.46 -2.84 23.70
CA VAL A 582 13.35 -1.43 23.34
C VAL A 582 12.08 -0.88 23.97
N SER A 583 12.22 0.20 24.73
CA SER A 583 11.10 1.01 25.22
C SER A 583 11.33 2.48 24.91
N TYR A 584 10.27 3.28 24.95
CA TYR A 584 10.37 4.73 24.80
C TYR A 584 9.59 5.44 25.89
N LYS A 585 10.00 6.67 26.20
CA LYS A 585 9.27 7.60 27.06
C LYS A 585 9.40 8.99 26.46
N SER A 586 8.29 9.72 26.34
CA SER A 586 8.30 11.14 25.97
C SER A 586 7.73 11.96 27.12
N SER A 587 8.37 13.08 27.44
CA SER A 587 7.98 13.99 28.52
C SER A 587 8.01 15.45 28.08
N HIS A 588 7.19 16.27 28.73
CA HIS A 588 7.08 17.72 28.48
C HIS A 588 8.13 18.49 29.31
N THR A 589 9.38 18.04 29.26
CA THR A 589 10.49 18.56 30.07
C THR A 589 11.76 18.65 29.24
N PHE A 590 12.65 19.58 29.57
CA PHE A 590 14.00 19.61 29.03
C PHE A 590 14.98 18.86 29.92
N THR A 591 15.75 17.92 29.35
CA THR A 591 16.89 17.30 30.06
C THR A 591 18.14 18.19 30.00
N PRO A 592 18.66 18.69 31.15
CA PRO A 592 19.88 19.49 31.19
C PRO A 592 21.16 18.63 31.07
N ASP A 593 22.28 19.26 30.69
CA ASP A 593 23.56 18.58 30.41
C ASP A 593 24.09 17.73 31.58
N ASN A 594 23.87 18.17 32.81
CA ASN A 594 24.33 17.47 34.03
C ASN A 594 23.57 16.16 34.29
N GLU A 595 22.42 15.94 33.63
CA GLU A 595 21.66 14.69 33.71
C GLU A 595 22.03 13.69 32.61
N LEU A 596 22.89 14.11 31.67
CA LEU A 596 23.42 13.27 30.61
C LEU A 596 24.74 12.62 31.06
N GLY A 597 24.92 11.33 30.72
CA GLY A 597 26.11 10.58 31.12
C GLY A 597 27.39 10.95 30.35
N LYS A 598 27.25 11.71 29.26
CA LYS A 598 28.34 12.24 28.41
C LYS A 598 27.94 13.62 27.90
N LYS A 599 28.94 14.39 27.43
CA LYS A 599 28.70 15.66 26.73
C LYS A 599 27.71 15.42 25.56
N PRO A 600 26.57 16.12 25.51
CA PRO A 600 25.62 15.96 24.41
C PRO A 600 26.20 16.44 23.09
N ILE A 601 25.61 15.90 22.01
CA ILE A 601 25.70 16.50 20.69
C ILE A 601 24.68 17.64 20.63
N TYR A 602 25.17 18.83 20.32
CA TYR A 602 24.32 19.98 20.03
C TYR A 602 23.95 19.93 18.56
N ILE A 603 22.64 19.96 18.26
CA ILE A 603 22.16 19.94 16.88
C ILE A 603 22.46 21.32 16.28
N GLU A 604 23.38 21.34 15.32
CA GLU A 604 23.79 22.54 14.60
C GLU A 604 23.52 22.35 13.12
N MET A 605 22.74 23.27 12.55
CA MET A 605 22.43 23.30 11.12
C MET A 605 23.29 24.35 10.42
N ASP A 606 23.68 24.08 9.18
CA ASP A 606 24.29 25.06 8.29
C ASP A 606 23.22 25.95 7.62
N ASN A 607 23.69 26.93 6.83
CA ASN A 607 22.81 27.87 6.12
C ASN A 607 22.01 27.22 4.96
N THR A 608 22.25 25.95 4.64
CA THR A 608 21.51 25.19 3.63
C THR A 608 20.43 24.30 4.25
N GLY A 609 20.37 24.21 5.59
CA GLY A 609 19.47 23.32 6.30
C GLY A 609 19.97 21.87 6.39
N LEU A 610 21.29 21.65 6.26
CA LEU A 610 21.94 20.38 6.57
C LEU A 610 22.66 20.46 7.92
N LEU A 611 23.05 19.31 8.49
CA LEU A 611 23.88 19.31 9.70
C LEU A 611 25.26 19.87 9.39
N THR A 612 25.84 20.63 10.33
CA THR A 612 27.25 21.02 10.22
C THR A 612 28.14 19.78 10.19
N THR A 613 29.28 19.87 9.49
CA THR A 613 30.28 18.77 9.45
C THR A 613 30.70 18.34 10.85
N THR A 614 30.77 19.28 11.81
CA THR A 614 31.08 18.98 13.21
C THR A 614 29.98 18.13 13.85
N CYS A 615 28.72 18.53 13.73
CA CYS A 615 27.59 17.79 14.28
C CYS A 615 27.47 16.40 13.65
N ASP A 616 27.57 16.29 12.32
CA ASP A 616 27.51 15.01 11.59
C ASP A 616 28.63 14.05 12.02
N ASN A 617 29.86 14.55 12.17
CA ASN A 617 30.97 13.75 12.68
C ASN A 617 30.76 13.31 14.13
N GLN A 618 30.18 14.16 14.99
CA GLN A 618 29.86 13.78 16.37
C GLN A 618 28.82 12.67 16.41
N ILE A 619 27.78 12.72 15.56
CA ILE A 619 26.76 11.66 15.45
C ILE A 619 27.38 10.35 14.98
N LYS A 620 28.21 10.37 13.93
CA LYS A 620 28.90 9.18 13.41
C LYS A 620 29.85 8.56 14.43
N ASN A 621 30.48 9.39 15.27
CA ASN A 621 31.41 8.92 16.31
C ASN A 621 30.70 8.49 17.60
N LEU A 622 29.38 8.63 17.71
CA LEU A 622 28.62 8.30 18.92
C LEU A 622 28.77 6.82 19.33
N THR A 623 28.94 5.92 18.35
CA THR A 623 29.19 4.49 18.57
C THR A 623 30.62 4.02 18.29
N ALA A 624 31.51 4.88 17.80
CA ALA A 624 32.88 4.51 17.45
C ALA A 624 33.75 4.08 18.66
N GLY A 625 33.29 4.35 19.90
CA GLY A 625 33.93 3.96 21.17
C GLY A 625 33.20 2.86 21.96
N LEU A 626 32.47 1.98 21.28
CA LEU A 626 31.77 0.80 21.81
C LEU A 626 32.41 -0.46 21.16
N GLU A 627 33.60 -0.94 21.55
CA GLU A 627 33.84 -1.95 22.59
C GLU A 627 32.84 -3.12 22.71
N ILE A 628 32.10 -3.52 21.66
CA ILE A 628 31.10 -4.61 21.76
C ILE A 628 31.57 -5.84 20.98
N GLN A 629 31.78 -6.95 21.68
CA GLN A 629 32.19 -8.22 21.06
C GLN A 629 31.04 -8.93 20.34
N GLU A 630 29.79 -8.61 20.68
CA GLU A 630 28.59 -9.21 20.08
C GLU A 630 28.15 -8.45 18.81
N LYS A 631 28.36 -9.06 17.64
CA LYS A 631 28.10 -8.45 16.33
C LYS A 631 26.65 -7.99 16.14
N ASP A 632 25.69 -8.64 16.78
CA ASP A 632 24.27 -8.30 16.66
C ASP A 632 23.91 -7.02 17.42
N ILE A 633 24.51 -6.79 18.58
CA ILE A 633 24.31 -5.56 19.35
C ILE A 633 24.93 -4.37 18.59
N VAL A 634 26.12 -4.56 18.02
CA VAL A 634 26.77 -3.57 17.13
C VAL A 634 25.87 -3.23 15.95
N ARG A 635 25.27 -4.24 15.32
CA ARG A 635 24.36 -4.04 14.17
C ARG A 635 23.11 -3.24 14.54
N ILE A 636 22.49 -3.53 15.68
CA ILE A 636 21.28 -2.82 16.15
C ILE A 636 21.61 -1.37 16.51
N LEU A 637 22.73 -1.13 17.18
CA LEU A 637 23.17 0.22 17.54
C LEU A 637 23.61 1.01 16.29
N ASN A 638 24.32 0.40 15.34
CA ASN A 638 24.67 1.05 14.08
C ASN A 638 23.43 1.41 13.26
N GLY A 639 22.44 0.52 13.16
CA GLY A 639 21.17 0.84 12.51
C GLY A 639 20.38 1.96 13.23
N THR A 640 20.57 2.12 14.54
CA THR A 640 20.00 3.26 15.29
C THR A 640 20.78 4.55 15.00
N VAL A 641 22.12 4.50 14.90
CA VAL A 641 22.98 5.64 14.56
C VAL A 641 22.74 6.17 13.16
N ASP A 642 22.51 5.28 12.19
CA ASP A 642 22.17 5.68 10.82
C ASP A 642 20.92 6.58 10.78
N GLY A 643 19.97 6.36 11.70
CA GLY A 643 18.78 7.19 11.87
C GLY A 643 19.00 8.48 12.67
N LEU A 644 20.04 8.59 13.51
CA LEU A 644 20.25 9.76 14.38
C LEU A 644 20.52 11.04 13.59
N GLY A 645 21.22 10.95 12.46
CA GLY A 645 21.42 12.10 11.57
C GLY A 645 20.09 12.62 11.02
N GLU A 646 19.21 11.71 10.57
CA GLU A 646 17.88 12.09 10.10
C GLU A 646 17.00 12.65 11.23
N VAL A 647 17.11 12.11 12.45
CA VAL A 647 16.44 12.67 13.63
C VAL A 647 16.93 14.11 13.88
N ALA A 648 18.24 14.34 13.91
CA ALA A 648 18.80 15.66 14.15
C ALA A 648 18.31 16.69 13.11
N ILE A 649 18.34 16.32 11.82
CA ILE A 649 17.80 17.16 10.72
C ILE A 649 16.32 17.48 10.95
N SER A 650 15.53 16.49 11.39
CA SER A 650 14.09 16.67 11.61
C SER A 650 13.75 17.52 12.84
N MET A 651 14.61 17.52 13.86
CA MET A 651 14.45 18.33 15.07
C MET A 651 14.86 19.80 14.83
N LYS A 652 15.75 20.07 13.87
CA LYS A 652 16.39 21.36 13.55
C LYS A 652 17.25 21.96 14.66
N ALA A 653 16.83 21.88 15.92
CA ALA A 653 17.52 22.37 17.09
C ALA A 653 17.30 21.43 18.28
N GLY A 654 18.19 21.52 19.28
CA GLY A 654 18.15 20.69 20.48
C GLY A 654 19.43 19.89 20.67
N LYS A 655 19.32 18.77 21.41
CA LYS A 655 20.45 17.96 21.82
C LYS A 655 20.16 16.48 21.69
N ILE A 656 21.18 15.73 21.29
CA ILE A 656 21.21 14.27 21.38
C ILE A 656 22.17 13.90 22.50
N GLY A 657 21.60 13.34 23.56
CA GLY A 657 22.30 12.89 24.75
C GLY A 657 22.27 11.37 24.90
N MET A 658 23.10 10.87 25.80
CA MET A 658 23.13 9.46 26.15
C MET A 658 23.26 9.28 27.65
N LYS A 659 22.63 8.21 28.15
CA LYS A 659 22.72 7.80 29.55
C LYS A 659 22.85 6.28 29.62
N ILE A 660 23.70 5.82 30.55
CA ILE A 660 23.80 4.41 30.92
C ILE A 660 23.30 4.29 32.35
N GLY A 661 22.47 3.29 32.61
CA GLY A 661 21.94 3.02 33.93
C GLY A 661 21.64 1.54 34.15
N VAL A 662 21.03 1.25 35.28
CA VAL A 662 20.57 -0.09 35.65
C VAL A 662 19.08 0.00 35.98
N LYS A 663 18.28 -0.92 35.41
CA LYS A 663 16.84 -1.06 35.69
C LYS A 663 16.51 -2.55 35.78
N ASP A 664 15.79 -2.95 36.82
CA ASP A 664 15.48 -4.36 37.10
C ASP A 664 16.75 -5.24 37.18
N ASN A 665 17.84 -4.73 37.76
CA ASN A 665 19.18 -5.34 37.79
C ASN A 665 19.80 -5.61 36.41
N LEU A 666 19.24 -5.04 35.34
CA LEU A 666 19.72 -5.15 33.98
C LEU A 666 20.29 -3.82 33.49
N PRO A 667 21.34 -3.85 32.65
CA PRO A 667 21.88 -2.66 32.02
C PRO A 667 20.87 -2.05 31.06
N VAL A 668 20.71 -0.72 31.14
CA VAL A 668 19.89 0.06 30.22
C VAL A 668 20.75 1.13 29.57
N TYR A 669 20.77 1.11 28.25
CA TYR A 669 21.35 2.15 27.43
C TYR A 669 20.24 3.06 26.92
N THR A 670 20.35 4.37 27.14
CA THR A 670 19.32 5.35 26.81
C THR A 670 19.87 6.39 25.84
N ILE A 671 19.19 6.60 24.72
CA ILE A 671 19.40 7.74 23.85
C ILE A 671 18.32 8.77 24.17
N ILE A 672 18.73 10.02 24.38
CA ILE A 672 17.86 11.11 24.83
C ILE A 672 17.86 12.19 23.75
N PHE A 673 16.68 12.57 23.28
CA PHE A 673 16.46 13.67 22.36
C PHE A 673 15.73 14.78 23.12
N THR A 674 16.35 15.94 23.28
CA THR A 674 15.77 17.02 24.09
C THR A 674 15.85 18.36 23.35
N THR A 675 14.80 19.16 23.43
CA THR A 675 14.78 20.54 22.92
C THR A 675 14.06 21.46 23.91
N LYS A 676 14.48 22.72 23.96
CA LYS A 676 13.76 23.77 24.67
C LYS A 676 12.64 24.40 23.84
N ASP A 677 12.69 24.13 22.54
CA ASP A 677 11.78 24.73 21.59
C ASP A 677 11.49 23.74 20.45
N ILE A 678 10.25 23.29 20.38
CA ILE A 678 9.72 22.48 19.27
C ILE A 678 9.22 23.34 18.09
N LEU A 679 9.26 24.67 18.25
CA LEU A 679 8.77 25.71 17.33
C LEU A 679 9.83 26.81 17.07
N PRO A 680 11.08 26.48 16.69
CA PRO A 680 12.17 27.46 16.53
C PRO A 680 11.94 28.55 15.46
N ASP A 681 10.90 28.39 14.64
CA ASP A 681 10.52 29.33 13.59
C ASP A 681 9.37 30.27 14.00
N ILE A 682 8.85 30.19 15.25
CA ILE A 682 7.74 31.00 15.74
C ILE A 682 8.10 31.64 17.10
N ASP A 683 8.27 32.97 17.12
CA ASP A 683 8.72 33.77 18.28
C ASP A 683 7.74 33.86 19.48
N THR A 684 6.82 32.90 19.66
CA THR A 684 5.67 33.10 20.54
C THR A 684 5.73 32.36 21.88
N VAL A 685 6.31 31.16 21.98
CA VAL A 685 6.48 30.39 23.25
C VAL A 685 7.53 29.27 23.10
N ASP A 686 8.49 29.17 24.01
CA ASP A 686 9.40 28.02 24.14
C ASP A 686 8.66 26.82 24.75
N TYR A 687 8.64 25.67 24.05
CA TYR A 687 8.07 24.42 24.56
C TYR A 687 9.13 23.32 24.67
N GLU A 688 9.36 22.89 25.91
CA GLU A 688 10.34 21.87 26.23
C GLU A 688 9.80 20.45 25.99
N MET A 689 10.63 19.61 25.37
CA MET A 689 10.31 18.22 25.09
C MET A 689 11.54 17.34 25.23
N THR A 690 11.37 16.18 25.85
CA THR A 690 12.35 15.09 25.87
C THR A 690 11.73 13.81 25.38
N THR A 691 12.45 13.05 24.55
CA THR A 691 12.12 11.67 24.20
C THR A 691 13.32 10.78 24.45
N GLU A 692 13.11 9.73 25.25
CA GLU A 692 14.09 8.74 25.63
C GLU A 692 13.79 7.43 24.90
N ILE A 693 14.81 6.85 24.25
CA ILE A 693 14.77 5.49 23.70
C ILE A 693 15.68 4.61 24.55
N ASN A 694 15.07 3.67 25.25
CA ASN A 694 15.72 2.80 26.21
C ASN A 694 15.96 1.42 25.59
N PHE A 695 17.17 0.91 25.75
CA PHE A 695 17.61 -0.42 25.31
C PHE A 695 18.03 -1.20 26.55
N LYS A 696 17.11 -1.99 27.10
CA LYS A 696 17.38 -2.88 28.24
C LYS A 696 17.91 -4.21 27.72
N ILE A 697 19.13 -4.57 28.09
CA ILE A 697 19.81 -5.75 27.57
C ILE A 697 19.65 -6.91 28.57
N MET A 698 19.00 -7.98 28.14
CA MET A 698 18.81 -9.20 28.93
C MET A 698 19.61 -10.34 28.32
N PRO A 699 20.65 -10.87 28.97
CA PRO A 699 21.40 -12.01 28.45
C PRO A 699 20.56 -13.26 28.23
N SER A 700 20.88 -14.03 27.18
CA SER A 700 20.29 -15.33 26.91
C SER A 700 21.05 -16.41 27.68
N ILE A 701 20.37 -17.19 28.53
CA ILE A 701 20.95 -18.39 29.16
C ILE A 701 20.23 -19.62 28.64
N SER A 702 20.99 -20.58 28.11
CA SER A 702 20.49 -21.86 27.62
C SER A 702 20.05 -22.75 28.78
N ASP A 703 18.81 -22.58 29.26
CA ASP A 703 18.21 -23.59 30.14
C ASP A 703 16.70 -23.70 29.91
N GLY A 704 16.30 -24.64 29.06
CA GLY A 704 14.97 -25.27 29.10
C GLY A 704 13.71 -24.43 28.83
N GLY A 705 13.83 -23.19 28.33
CA GLY A 705 12.68 -22.44 27.79
C GLY A 705 11.83 -21.64 28.80
N LYS A 706 12.35 -21.32 29.99
CA LYS A 706 11.72 -20.33 30.91
C LYS A 706 12.63 -19.12 31.10
N GLN A 707 12.06 -17.91 31.05
CA GLN A 707 12.79 -16.65 31.32
C GLN A 707 13.11 -16.52 32.82
N PRO A 708 14.38 -16.45 33.26
CA PRO A 708 14.70 -16.36 34.68
C PRO A 708 14.70 -14.92 35.21
N LYS A 709 14.36 -14.75 36.49
CA LYS A 709 14.66 -13.53 37.25
C LYS A 709 16.04 -13.67 37.90
N TYR A 710 16.88 -12.64 37.84
CA TYR A 710 18.25 -12.70 38.35
C TYR A 710 18.52 -11.64 39.42
N GLU A 711 19.38 -12.00 40.38
CA GLU A 711 20.08 -11.06 41.26
C GLU A 711 21.59 -11.18 41.04
N ILE A 712 22.29 -10.05 41.11
CA ILE A 712 23.77 -10.02 41.04
C ILE A 712 24.30 -10.45 42.39
N ASN A 713 25.04 -11.56 42.44
CA ASN A 713 25.74 -11.97 43.64
C ASN A 713 27.06 -11.19 43.76
N TRP A 714 27.00 -10.10 44.55
CA TRP A 714 28.13 -9.20 44.77
C TRP A 714 29.30 -9.86 45.50
N GLU A 715 29.07 -10.86 46.36
CA GLU A 715 30.14 -11.59 47.04
C GLU A 715 30.97 -12.42 46.05
N ARG A 716 30.32 -13.10 45.10
CA ARG A 716 31.01 -13.81 44.01
C ARG A 716 31.68 -12.89 42.99
N ALA A 717 31.15 -11.69 42.78
CA ALA A 717 31.79 -10.70 41.93
C ALA A 717 33.11 -10.18 42.53
N LEU A 718 33.21 -10.16 43.87
CA LEU A 718 34.41 -9.75 44.62
C LEU A 718 35.50 -10.84 44.69
N GLU A 719 35.15 -12.12 44.51
CA GLU A 719 36.12 -13.24 44.47
C GLU A 719 36.92 -13.31 43.17
N VAL A 720 36.52 -12.54 42.15
CA VAL A 720 37.15 -12.54 40.83
C VAL A 720 38.08 -11.33 40.72
N ASP A 721 39.37 -11.59 40.98
CA ASP A 721 40.56 -10.73 40.83
C ASP A 721 40.38 -9.23 41.20
N PRO A 722 40.89 -8.78 42.37
CA PRO A 722 40.76 -7.41 42.88
C PRO A 722 41.21 -6.30 41.92
N GLY A 723 42.09 -6.62 40.96
CA GLY A 723 42.59 -5.67 39.95
C GLY A 723 41.54 -5.26 38.91
N GLU A 724 40.62 -6.16 38.54
CA GLU A 724 39.54 -5.89 37.57
C GLU A 724 38.28 -5.33 38.25
N THR A 725 38.05 -5.62 39.54
CA THR A 725 36.90 -5.11 40.32
C THR A 725 37.02 -3.60 40.61
N ALA A 726 38.24 -3.08 40.75
CA ALA A 726 38.49 -1.64 40.81
C ALA A 726 38.17 -0.96 39.47
N THR A 727 38.46 -1.61 38.34
CA THR A 727 38.06 -1.16 36.99
C THR A 727 36.55 -1.30 36.77
N LEU A 728 35.90 -2.28 37.38
CA LEU A 728 34.43 -2.46 37.40
C LEU A 728 33.73 -1.30 38.13
N MET A 729 34.24 -0.92 39.30
CA MET A 729 33.75 0.21 40.10
C MET A 729 34.08 1.56 39.45
N LEU A 730 35.27 1.73 38.87
CA LEU A 730 35.63 2.94 38.12
C LEU A 730 34.89 3.07 36.78
N SER A 731 34.55 1.98 36.09
CA SER A 731 33.80 2.03 34.82
C SER A 731 32.29 2.27 35.03
N LEU A 732 31.73 1.80 36.15
CA LEU A 732 30.40 2.20 36.62
C LEU A 732 30.35 3.66 37.08
N ALA A 733 31.48 4.22 37.58
CA ALA A 733 31.59 5.62 37.97
C ALA A 733 31.96 6.59 36.82
N ASN A 734 32.65 6.14 35.76
CA ASN A 734 33.21 7.00 34.70
C ASN A 734 32.62 6.80 33.28
N GLY A 735 31.51 6.05 33.11
CA GLY A 735 30.70 6.11 31.88
C GLY A 735 31.41 5.68 30.57
N THR A 736 32.45 4.87 30.63
CA THR A 736 33.14 4.37 29.42
C THR A 736 32.42 3.15 28.84
N THR A 737 31.90 3.33 27.62
CA THR A 737 31.02 2.43 26.88
C THR A 737 31.60 1.04 26.58
N VAL A 738 32.91 0.88 26.67
CA VAL A 738 33.65 -0.35 26.31
C VAL A 738 33.60 -1.42 27.40
N CYS A 739 33.52 -1.04 28.67
CA CYS A 739 33.67 -1.99 29.77
C CYS A 739 32.39 -2.80 30.03
N LEU A 740 31.19 -2.21 29.90
CA LEU A 740 29.96 -2.83 30.41
C LEU A 740 29.55 -4.11 29.65
N LEU A 741 29.74 -4.16 28.33
CA LEU A 741 29.40 -5.33 27.50
C LEU A 741 30.44 -6.45 27.61
N ALA A 742 31.72 -6.09 27.75
CA ALA A 742 32.77 -7.04 28.11
C ALA A 742 32.54 -7.62 29.53
N ILE A 743 32.08 -6.79 30.47
CA ILE A 743 31.69 -7.20 31.82
C ILE A 743 30.48 -8.15 31.79
N ILE A 744 29.45 -7.90 30.98
CA ILE A 744 28.30 -8.81 30.85
C ILE A 744 28.72 -10.15 30.25
N ALA A 745 29.54 -10.15 29.20
CA ALA A 745 30.11 -11.36 28.61
C ALA A 745 31.01 -12.14 29.61
N TYR A 746 31.76 -11.41 30.43
CA TYR A 746 32.58 -11.95 31.51
C TYR A 746 31.75 -12.59 32.64
N LEU A 747 30.70 -11.89 33.11
CA LEU A 747 29.80 -12.35 34.16
C LEU A 747 28.97 -13.57 33.71
N LEU A 748 28.59 -13.64 32.42
CA LEU A 748 27.93 -14.80 31.81
C LEU A 748 28.85 -16.03 31.76
N LYS A 749 30.11 -15.84 31.36
CA LYS A 749 31.10 -16.93 31.30
C LYS A 749 31.44 -17.50 32.68
N ARG A 750 31.25 -16.72 33.75
CA ARG A 750 31.57 -17.11 35.15
C ARG A 750 30.36 -17.51 36.00
N LYS A 751 29.13 -17.56 35.46
CA LYS A 751 27.90 -17.96 36.19
C LYS A 751 27.66 -17.13 37.47
N ILE A 752 27.87 -15.81 37.40
CA ILE A 752 27.73 -14.89 38.56
C ILE A 752 26.28 -14.43 38.77
N PHE A 753 25.40 -14.62 37.78
CA PHE A 753 23.97 -14.43 37.95
C PHE A 753 23.34 -15.61 38.70
N VAL A 754 22.63 -15.33 39.79
CA VAL A 754 21.92 -16.34 40.59
C VAL A 754 20.43 -16.16 40.37
N SER A 755 19.64 -17.24 40.38
CA SER A 755 18.19 -17.11 40.28
C SER A 755 17.65 -16.33 41.47
N ALA A 756 16.85 -15.30 41.23
CA ALA A 756 16.07 -14.65 42.27
C ALA A 756 15.18 -15.72 42.91
N SER A 757 15.42 -16.04 44.18
CA SER A 757 14.55 -16.93 44.94
C SER A 757 13.21 -16.22 45.13
N ASN A 758 12.11 -16.99 45.02
CA ASN A 758 10.73 -16.48 45.14
C ASN A 758 10.49 -15.70 46.42
#